data_AF-A0A2G2VNT7-F1
#
_entry.id   AF-A0A2G2VNT7-F1
#
_cell.length_a   1.000
_cell.length_b   1.000
_cell.length_c   1.000
_cell.angle_alpha   90.00
_cell.angle_beta   90.00
_cell.angle_gamma   90.00
#
_symmetry.space_group_name_H-M   'P 1'
#
loop_
_entity.id
_entity.type
_entity.pdbx_description
1 polymer ?
#
loop_
_entity_poly.entity_id
_entity_poly.type
_entity_poly.pdbx_seq_one_letter_code
_entity_poly.pdbx_strand_id
1 'polypeptide(L)'
;MELRGLFQYLVNQLKKGNGIELVFMQELIQQMANVHYTENMTEEQLDAMSGSDTLRYQATSFGITRNNKALIKSTNRLRDALLPKDEPKLAIPLLLLIAQHRSLVVINAEVPYIKMVSEQFDRCHGALLQYVEFLSSAVTPMSAYAVLIPDLDELVHVYHLDPEVAFLIYRPVMRLFKCQRNSDVFWPSDSDEAVSAANAEKESERSDSSAYLQDLGSSRQPISWKDLLDTIKTMLPSKAWNSLSADLYATFWGLTLYDLHVPKSRYEFEIAKQHAALKALEELSDNSSSAITKRKKDKERIQESLDRLTMELQRHEEHVTSVRRRLIREKDTWLSSCPDTLKINMEFLQRCIFPRCTFSMPDAVYCAVFVNTLHSLGTPFFNTVNHIDVLICKTLQPMICCCTEYEVGRLGRFLYETLKTAYYWKGDESIYERECGNMPGFAVYYRYPNSQRVTYGQFIKVHWKWSQRITRLLIQCLESTEYMEMRNALILLTKISSVFPVTRKSGINLEKRVAKIKSDEREDLKVLATGVAAALASRKPSWVTDEEFGMGYLELKLAAPPASKSSTVNSVAIPNGSGPSVSQGEPVAQGRTVAAGRVADGKLDRPDSSLPKPDLGSVKQKGSQSINGLDVQSVLFSAPQSDTPSQKQVDDSMCRPLEESTIKAASKMSGELEYGGERLEAGYGWF
;
A
#
# COMPACT_ATOMS: atom_id res chain seq x y z
N MET A 1 -7.54 15.68 34.65
CA MET A 1 -6.36 15.34 33.82
C MET A 1 -5.67 16.63 33.40
N GLU A 2 -4.41 16.74 33.82
CA GLU A 2 -3.42 17.70 33.31
C GLU A 2 -2.75 17.00 32.11
N LEU A 3 -2.62 17.68 30.97
CA LEU A 3 -2.21 17.07 29.69
C LEU A 3 -0.78 17.44 29.28
N ARG A 4 -0.27 18.59 29.72
CA ARG A 4 1.07 19.10 29.34
C ARG A 4 2.15 18.24 29.97
N GLY A 5 2.01 17.86 31.24
CA GLY A 5 2.89 16.94 31.94
C GLY A 5 2.91 15.53 31.33
N LEU A 6 1.78 15.06 30.80
CA LEU A 6 1.71 13.78 30.08
C LEU A 6 2.42 13.84 28.72
N PHE A 7 2.24 14.91 27.94
CA PHE A 7 3.02 15.10 26.70
C PHE A 7 4.50 15.31 26.98
N GLN A 8 4.87 16.01 28.06
CA GLN A 8 6.25 16.15 28.50
C GLN A 8 6.85 14.80 28.92
N TYR A 9 6.08 13.94 29.58
CA TYR A 9 6.47 12.56 29.90
C TYR A 9 6.72 11.74 28.63
N LEU A 10 5.82 11.80 27.64
CA LEU A 10 5.98 11.09 26.35
C LEU A 10 7.23 11.56 25.59
N VAL A 11 7.46 12.87 25.50
CA VAL A 11 8.69 13.46 24.94
C VAL A 11 9.94 12.97 25.69
N ASN A 12 9.87 12.86 27.02
CA ASN A 12 10.98 12.40 27.86
C ASN A 12 11.24 10.89 27.75
N GLN A 13 10.24 10.07 27.38
CA GLN A 13 10.41 8.64 27.14
C GLN A 13 10.94 8.34 25.74
N LEU A 14 10.42 9.02 24.70
CA LEU A 14 10.96 8.88 23.35
C LEU A 14 12.44 9.31 23.27
N LYS A 15 12.83 10.36 24.01
CA LYS A 15 14.25 10.75 24.17
C LYS A 15 15.14 9.70 24.85
N LYS A 16 14.57 8.70 25.53
CA LYS A 16 15.28 7.54 26.09
C LYS A 16 15.23 6.30 25.18
N GLY A 17 14.58 6.39 24.02
CA GLY A 17 14.28 5.25 23.15
C GLY A 17 13.05 4.43 23.57
N ASN A 18 12.26 4.88 24.55
CA ASN A 18 11.04 4.20 24.99
C ASN A 18 9.82 4.72 24.22
N GLY A 19 9.22 3.87 23.37
CA GLY A 19 7.99 4.18 22.62
C GLY A 19 6.78 3.31 22.95
N ILE A 20 6.81 2.57 24.06
CA ILE A 20 5.66 1.75 24.49
C ILE A 20 4.46 2.65 24.84
N GLU A 21 4.72 3.79 25.47
CA GLU A 21 3.70 4.75 25.90
C GLU A 21 3.05 5.53 24.75
N LEU A 22 3.48 5.36 23.50
CA LEU A 22 2.79 5.90 22.32
C LEU A 22 1.32 5.45 22.25
N VAL A 23 0.99 4.26 22.78
CA VAL A 23 -0.39 3.76 22.87
C VAL A 23 -1.31 4.74 23.64
N PHE A 24 -0.81 5.41 24.68
CA PHE A 24 -1.59 6.43 25.40
C PHE A 24 -1.85 7.68 24.54
N MET A 25 -0.89 8.05 23.69
CA MET A 25 -1.08 9.15 22.73
C MET A 25 -2.14 8.79 21.68
N GLN A 26 -2.10 7.57 21.15
CA GLN A 26 -3.06 7.08 20.16
C GLN A 26 -4.49 7.09 20.71
N GLU A 27 -4.70 6.57 21.93
CA GLU A 27 -6.00 6.56 22.59
C GLU A 27 -6.50 7.99 22.92
N LEU A 28 -5.62 8.89 23.37
CA LEU A 28 -5.98 10.29 23.62
C LEU A 28 -6.43 11.03 22.36
N ILE A 29 -5.73 10.84 21.24
CA ILE A 29 -6.11 11.42 19.95
C ILE A 29 -7.44 10.83 19.48
N GLN A 30 -7.62 9.52 19.60
CA GLN A 30 -8.85 8.82 19.24
C GLN A 30 -10.07 9.29 20.06
N GLN A 31 -9.92 9.49 21.37
CA GLN A 31 -11.05 9.92 22.21
C GLN A 31 -11.30 11.44 22.20
N MET A 32 -10.24 12.26 22.17
CA MET A 32 -10.39 13.72 22.26
C MET A 32 -10.51 14.41 20.89
N ALA A 33 -10.00 13.83 19.81
CA ALA A 33 -10.04 14.40 18.47
C ALA A 33 -10.77 13.54 17.41
N ASN A 34 -11.09 12.28 17.72
CA ASN A 34 -11.78 11.35 16.80
C ASN A 34 -11.00 11.10 15.49
N VAL A 35 -9.67 11.14 15.55
CA VAL A 35 -8.76 10.69 14.49
C VAL A 35 -8.36 9.26 14.83
N HIS A 36 -8.69 8.31 13.95
CA HIS A 36 -8.55 6.86 14.18
C HIS A 36 -7.52 6.27 13.22
N TYR A 37 -6.52 5.55 13.74
CA TYR A 37 -5.64 4.74 12.90
C TYR A 37 -6.22 3.33 12.71
N THR A 38 -6.59 3.00 11.48
CA THR A 38 -7.21 1.71 11.11
C THR A 38 -6.38 1.02 10.04
N GLU A 39 -5.57 0.02 10.43
CA GLU A 39 -4.76 -0.75 9.47
C GLU A 39 -5.64 -1.65 8.57
N ASN A 40 -6.55 -2.44 9.17
CA ASN A 40 -7.39 -3.36 8.42
C ASN A 40 -8.73 -2.72 8.03
N MET A 41 -8.68 -1.79 7.07
CA MET A 41 -9.84 -1.24 6.39
C MET A 41 -10.54 -2.30 5.51
N THR A 42 -11.87 -2.23 5.39
CA THR A 42 -12.61 -2.96 4.35
C THR A 42 -12.39 -2.32 2.97
N GLU A 43 -12.70 -3.01 1.87
CA GLU A 43 -12.63 -2.40 0.52
C GLU A 43 -13.51 -1.16 0.43
N GLU A 44 -14.71 -1.20 1.03
CA GLU A 44 -15.66 -0.08 1.08
C GLU A 44 -15.13 1.16 1.84
N GLN A 45 -14.36 0.94 2.90
CA GLN A 45 -13.72 2.01 3.67
C GLN A 45 -12.51 2.57 2.92
N LEU A 46 -11.69 1.70 2.34
CA LEU A 46 -10.50 2.06 1.59
C LEU A 46 -10.82 2.83 0.30
N ASP A 47 -11.90 2.45 -0.39
CA ASP A 47 -12.45 3.19 -1.52
C ASP A 47 -12.95 4.58 -1.08
N ALA A 48 -13.70 4.64 0.02
CA ALA A 48 -14.15 5.92 0.60
C ALA A 48 -12.99 6.83 1.06
N MET A 49 -11.82 6.30 1.43
CA MET A 49 -10.62 7.11 1.74
C MET A 49 -10.07 7.89 0.53
N SER A 50 -10.52 7.61 -0.69
CA SER A 50 -10.25 8.46 -1.85
C SER A 50 -11.15 9.70 -1.93
N GLY A 51 -12.26 9.77 -1.19
CA GLY A 51 -13.22 10.87 -1.26
C GLY A 51 -12.94 12.05 -0.33
N SER A 52 -13.82 13.06 -0.40
CA SER A 52 -13.83 14.22 0.49
C SER A 52 -14.25 13.86 1.92
N ASP A 53 -14.03 14.80 2.85
CA ASP A 53 -14.18 14.62 4.30
C ASP A 53 -15.54 14.06 4.75
N THR A 54 -16.67 14.43 4.12
CA THR A 54 -17.98 13.93 4.56
C THR A 54 -18.16 12.45 4.21
N LEU A 55 -17.76 12.03 3.01
CA LEU A 55 -17.78 10.62 2.61
C LEU A 55 -16.80 9.79 3.46
N ARG A 56 -15.58 10.31 3.71
CA ARG A 56 -14.59 9.68 4.60
C ARG A 56 -15.17 9.49 6.00
N TYR A 57 -15.77 10.53 6.58
CA TYR A 57 -16.42 10.50 7.89
C TYR A 57 -17.58 9.48 7.95
N GLN A 58 -18.43 9.42 6.93
CA GLN A 58 -19.56 8.48 6.90
C GLN A 58 -19.13 7.01 6.80
N ALA A 59 -18.03 6.72 6.09
CA ALA A 59 -17.46 5.38 6.00
C ALA A 59 -16.71 4.92 7.27
N THR A 60 -16.11 5.84 8.03
CA THR A 60 -15.33 5.52 9.24
C THR A 60 -16.12 5.60 10.55
N SER A 61 -17.19 6.39 10.64
CA SER A 61 -17.82 6.72 11.93
C SER A 61 -18.77 5.66 12.48
N PHE A 62 -18.99 4.53 11.79
CA PHE A 62 -19.87 3.42 12.23
C PHE A 62 -21.27 3.86 12.74
N GLY A 63 -21.82 4.95 12.20
CA GLY A 63 -23.11 5.53 12.63
C GLY A 63 -23.07 6.38 13.91
N ILE A 64 -21.93 6.49 14.60
CA ILE A 64 -21.79 7.24 15.86
C ILE A 64 -21.81 8.75 15.58
N THR A 65 -22.97 9.38 15.71
CA THR A 65 -23.11 10.84 15.63
C THR A 65 -22.65 11.50 16.94
N ARG A 66 -21.33 11.62 17.15
CA ARG A 66 -20.76 12.37 18.28
C ARG A 66 -21.20 13.85 18.22
N ASN A 67 -21.43 14.46 19.38
CA ASN A 67 -21.83 15.87 19.47
C ASN A 67 -20.65 16.78 19.05
N ASN A 68 -20.68 17.25 17.80
CA ASN A 68 -19.59 17.96 17.15
C ASN A 68 -19.06 19.16 17.98
N LYS A 69 -19.92 19.90 18.68
CA LYS A 69 -19.51 21.01 19.56
C LYS A 69 -18.67 20.57 20.76
N ALA A 70 -18.93 19.37 21.30
CA ALA A 70 -18.13 18.80 22.39
C ALA A 70 -16.78 18.29 21.86
N LEU A 71 -16.80 17.63 20.70
CA LEU A 71 -15.59 17.12 20.03
C LEU A 71 -14.63 18.26 19.68
N ILE A 72 -15.10 19.33 19.02
CA ILE A 72 -14.27 20.51 18.72
C ILE A 72 -13.63 21.10 19.99
N LYS A 73 -14.35 21.10 21.12
CA LYS A 73 -13.81 21.58 22.40
C LYS A 73 -12.74 20.66 22.99
N SER A 74 -12.85 19.34 22.82
CA SER A 74 -11.79 18.40 23.23
C SER A 74 -10.59 18.43 22.28
N THR A 75 -10.80 18.54 20.97
CA THR A 75 -9.72 18.70 19.96
C THR A 75 -8.91 19.96 20.24
N ASN A 76 -9.57 21.10 20.45
CA ASN A 76 -8.91 22.35 20.83
C ASN A 76 -8.13 22.18 22.13
N ARG A 77 -8.70 21.58 23.19
CA ARG A 77 -7.99 21.32 24.45
C ARG A 77 -6.76 20.41 24.28
N LEU A 78 -6.81 19.43 23.36
CA LEU A 78 -5.67 18.55 23.06
C LEU A 78 -4.56 19.33 22.35
N ARG A 79 -4.92 20.12 21.34
CA ARG A 79 -3.99 21.02 20.62
C ARG A 79 -3.36 22.04 21.56
N ASP A 80 -4.14 22.73 22.38
CA ASP A 80 -3.67 23.81 23.24
C ASP A 80 -2.74 23.31 24.37
N ALA A 81 -2.76 22.01 24.67
CA ALA A 81 -1.78 21.36 25.56
C ALA A 81 -0.45 20.99 24.88
N LEU A 82 -0.45 20.84 23.55
CA LEU A 82 0.75 20.60 22.71
C LEU A 82 1.35 21.91 22.16
N LEU A 83 0.50 22.92 21.96
CA LEU A 83 0.80 24.27 21.49
C LEU A 83 0.35 25.31 22.53
N PRO A 84 0.91 25.29 23.75
CA PRO A 84 0.70 26.37 24.72
C PRO A 84 1.21 27.71 24.17
N LYS A 85 0.70 28.81 24.71
CA LYS A 85 1.22 30.16 24.42
C LYS A 85 2.65 30.35 24.95
N ASP A 86 2.92 29.78 26.12
CA ASP A 86 4.21 29.84 26.80
C ASP A 86 5.06 28.61 26.41
N GLU A 87 6.31 28.82 26.06
CA GLU A 87 7.26 27.74 25.75
C GLU A 87 7.48 26.79 26.95
N PRO A 88 7.94 25.53 26.73
CA PRO A 88 8.12 24.89 25.44
C PRO A 88 6.79 24.44 24.82
N LYS A 89 6.66 24.64 23.50
CA LYS A 89 5.71 23.94 22.63
C LYS A 89 6.20 22.51 22.38
N LEU A 90 5.31 21.53 22.54
CA LEU A 90 5.66 20.11 22.48
C LEU A 90 5.28 19.44 21.16
N ALA A 91 4.43 20.06 20.32
CA ALA A 91 3.92 19.44 19.10
C ALA A 91 5.02 18.95 18.13
N ILE A 92 5.96 19.82 17.76
CA ILE A 92 7.04 19.48 16.81
C ILE A 92 8.13 18.61 17.44
N PRO A 93 8.61 18.87 18.67
CA PRO A 93 9.49 17.93 19.37
C PRO A 93 8.89 16.51 19.45
N LEU A 94 7.59 16.38 19.73
CA LEU A 94 6.91 15.09 19.75
C LEU A 94 6.82 14.46 18.35
N LEU A 95 6.44 15.22 17.32
CA LEU A 95 6.39 14.74 15.94
C LEU A 95 7.73 14.18 15.47
N LEU A 96 8.80 14.95 15.65
CA LEU A 96 10.16 14.57 15.23
C LEU A 96 10.66 13.35 16.02
N LEU A 97 10.40 13.29 17.33
CA LEU A 97 10.78 12.15 18.16
C LEU A 97 10.04 10.86 17.79
N ILE A 98 8.76 10.93 17.41
CA ILE A 98 8.03 9.75 16.89
C ILE A 98 8.64 9.31 15.55
N ALA A 99 8.88 10.26 14.64
CA ALA A 99 9.44 10.00 13.32
C ALA A 99 10.83 9.35 13.39
N GLN A 100 11.71 9.86 14.26
CA GLN A 100 13.03 9.28 14.52
C GLN A 100 12.96 7.95 15.29
N HIS A 101 12.06 7.81 16.27
CA HIS A 101 11.91 6.56 17.02
C HIS A 101 11.51 5.39 16.12
N ARG A 102 10.68 5.62 15.08
CA ARG A 102 10.34 4.61 14.06
C ARG A 102 11.59 3.95 13.47
N SER A 103 12.59 4.72 13.06
CA SER A 103 13.85 4.18 12.52
C SER A 103 14.74 3.59 13.64
N LEU A 104 14.77 4.24 14.81
CA LEU A 104 15.56 3.79 15.97
C LEU A 104 15.16 2.40 16.49
N VAL A 105 13.87 2.04 16.41
CA VAL A 105 13.35 0.71 16.80
C VAL A 105 14.04 -0.43 16.04
N VAL A 106 14.41 -0.21 14.78
CA VAL A 106 15.09 -1.22 13.95
C VAL A 106 16.59 -1.28 14.26
N ILE A 107 17.21 -0.13 14.55
CA ILE A 107 18.66 -0.01 14.75
C ILE A 107 19.08 -0.48 16.16
N ASN A 108 18.33 -0.09 17.19
CA ASN A 108 18.65 -0.39 18.60
C ASN A 108 17.95 -1.66 19.12
N ALA A 109 17.73 -2.64 18.23
CA ALA A 109 16.90 -3.82 18.48
C ALA A 109 17.61 -4.92 19.29
N GLU A 110 17.85 -4.71 20.59
CA GLU A 110 18.38 -5.73 21.52
C GLU A 110 17.32 -6.78 21.92
N VAL A 111 16.66 -7.43 20.96
CA VAL A 111 15.62 -8.45 21.20
C VAL A 111 15.89 -9.76 20.45
N PRO A 112 15.59 -10.93 21.05
CA PRO A 112 15.87 -12.23 20.45
C PRO A 112 14.91 -12.64 19.32
N TYR A 113 13.82 -11.89 19.11
CA TYR A 113 12.78 -12.23 18.13
C TYR A 113 12.43 -11.03 17.25
N ILE A 114 12.75 -11.11 15.96
CA ILE A 114 12.48 -10.08 14.95
C ILE A 114 11.01 -9.61 14.92
N LYS A 115 10.06 -10.52 15.21
CA LYS A 115 8.63 -10.18 15.31
C LYS A 115 8.36 -9.04 16.29
N MET A 116 9.06 -8.99 17.43
CA MET A 116 8.90 -7.92 18.43
C MET A 116 9.36 -6.56 17.90
N VAL A 117 10.39 -6.55 17.04
CA VAL A 117 10.85 -5.35 16.32
C VAL A 117 9.78 -4.91 15.32
N SER A 118 9.27 -5.83 14.50
CA SER A 118 8.21 -5.56 13.53
C SER A 118 6.96 -5.00 14.19
N GLU A 119 6.48 -5.61 15.27
CA GLU A 119 5.31 -5.12 16.01
C GLU A 119 5.55 -3.73 16.62
N GLN A 120 6.74 -3.44 17.17
CA GLN A 120 7.02 -2.13 17.75
C GLN A 120 7.20 -1.05 16.68
N PHE A 121 7.77 -1.39 15.51
CA PHE A 121 7.83 -0.52 14.33
C PHE A 121 6.42 -0.20 13.82
N ASP A 122 5.58 -1.22 13.62
CA ASP A 122 4.21 -1.08 13.12
C ASP A 122 3.34 -0.20 14.05
N ARG A 123 3.49 -0.34 15.37
CA ARG A 123 2.85 0.53 16.37
C ARG A 123 3.33 1.98 16.28
N CYS A 124 4.65 2.18 16.22
CA CYS A 124 5.24 3.53 16.15
C CYS A 124 4.86 4.25 14.85
N HIS A 125 4.86 3.52 13.73
CA HIS A 125 4.41 3.99 12.42
C HIS A 125 2.91 4.36 12.40
N GLY A 126 2.06 3.54 13.03
CA GLY A 126 0.64 3.87 13.20
C GLY A 126 0.41 5.11 14.06
N ALA A 127 1.18 5.29 15.13
CA ALA A 127 1.16 6.48 15.97
C ALA A 127 1.62 7.74 15.21
N LEU A 128 2.63 7.62 14.34
CA LEU A 128 3.11 8.70 13.47
C LEU A 128 2.03 9.18 12.49
N LEU A 129 1.40 8.24 11.77
CA LEU A 129 0.32 8.54 10.82
C LEU A 129 -0.86 9.26 11.51
N GLN A 130 -1.33 8.72 12.65
CA GLN A 130 -2.41 9.31 13.43
C GLN A 130 -2.06 10.72 13.95
N TYR A 131 -0.79 10.95 14.32
CA TYR A 131 -0.36 12.24 14.85
C TYR A 131 -0.23 13.31 13.77
N VAL A 132 0.24 12.96 12.57
CA VAL A 132 0.27 13.89 11.42
C VAL A 132 -1.15 14.25 10.99
N GLU A 133 -2.07 13.28 10.90
CA GLU A 133 -3.48 13.56 10.57
C GLU A 133 -4.12 14.46 11.64
N PHE A 134 -3.90 14.19 12.94
CA PHE A 134 -4.35 15.05 14.03
C PHE A 134 -3.79 16.47 13.94
N LEU A 135 -2.49 16.66 13.75
CA LEU A 135 -1.91 18.01 13.65
C LEU A 135 -2.45 18.77 12.43
N SER A 136 -2.57 18.11 11.28
CA SER A 136 -3.09 18.72 10.04
C SER A 136 -4.57 19.12 10.11
N SER A 137 -5.36 18.46 10.95
CA SER A 137 -6.80 18.76 11.15
C SER A 137 -7.06 19.70 12.33
N ALA A 138 -6.24 19.67 13.38
CA ALA A 138 -6.42 20.52 14.57
C ALA A 138 -5.79 21.93 14.41
N VAL A 139 -4.75 22.07 13.58
CA VAL A 139 -4.08 23.35 13.31
C VAL A 139 -4.63 23.95 12.02
N THR A 140 -5.70 24.74 12.16
CA THR A 140 -6.37 25.45 11.05
C THR A 140 -6.25 26.98 11.22
N PRO A 141 -6.09 27.75 10.13
CA PRO A 141 -5.98 27.34 8.73
C PRO A 141 -4.65 26.63 8.42
N MET A 142 -4.57 25.98 7.25
CA MET A 142 -3.40 25.17 6.84
C MET A 142 -2.08 25.98 6.76
N SER A 143 -2.12 27.29 6.56
CA SER A 143 -0.93 28.15 6.70
C SER A 143 -0.34 28.13 8.11
N ALA A 144 -1.16 28.05 9.16
CA ALA A 144 -0.67 27.93 10.54
C ALA A 144 0.00 26.57 10.82
N TYR A 145 -0.38 25.51 10.08
CA TYR A 145 0.35 24.24 10.08
C TYR A 145 1.71 24.38 9.40
N ALA A 146 1.78 25.05 8.24
CA ALA A 146 3.03 25.29 7.52
C ALA A 146 4.03 26.18 8.30
N VAL A 147 3.56 27.18 9.05
CA VAL A 147 4.41 27.99 9.96
C VAL A 147 5.00 27.17 11.11
N LEU A 148 4.32 26.10 11.53
CA LEU A 148 4.74 25.27 12.65
C LEU A 148 5.78 24.21 12.24
N ILE A 149 5.74 23.73 11.01
CA ILE A 149 6.47 22.54 10.55
C ILE A 149 7.89 22.92 10.05
N PRO A 150 8.95 22.16 10.40
CA PRO A 150 10.27 22.36 9.81
C PRO A 150 10.26 22.28 8.27
N ASP A 151 11.13 23.03 7.61
CA ASP A 151 11.20 23.02 6.16
C ASP A 151 11.72 21.65 5.65
N LEU A 152 11.40 21.30 4.40
CA LEU A 152 11.69 19.96 3.88
C LEU A 152 13.21 19.61 3.90
N ASP A 153 14.06 20.63 3.78
CA ASP A 153 15.51 20.50 3.95
C ASP A 153 15.89 20.18 5.41
N GLU A 154 15.31 20.87 6.39
CA GLU A 154 15.50 20.60 7.82
C GLU A 154 15.05 19.18 8.19
N LEU A 155 13.90 18.73 7.68
CA LEU A 155 13.35 17.39 7.94
C LEU A 155 14.31 16.28 7.49
N VAL A 156 14.95 16.42 6.32
CA VAL A 156 15.83 15.38 5.76
C VAL A 156 17.28 15.53 6.22
N HIS A 157 17.85 16.73 6.23
CA HIS A 157 19.29 16.94 6.45
C HIS A 157 19.67 17.34 7.88
N VAL A 158 18.76 17.91 8.66
CA VAL A 158 19.01 18.28 10.07
C VAL A 158 18.40 17.25 11.03
N TYR A 159 17.20 16.75 10.73
CA TYR A 159 16.50 15.75 11.55
C TYR A 159 16.67 14.31 11.05
N HIS A 160 17.30 14.09 9.90
CA HIS A 160 17.60 12.77 9.32
C HIS A 160 16.37 11.85 9.22
N LEU A 161 15.23 12.42 8.82
CA LEU A 161 14.02 11.65 8.55
C LEU A 161 14.08 11.02 7.16
N ASP A 162 13.62 9.78 7.05
CA ASP A 162 13.48 9.08 5.77
C ASP A 162 12.54 9.86 4.82
N PRO A 163 12.81 9.93 3.51
CA PRO A 163 12.06 10.80 2.60
C PRO A 163 10.55 10.59 2.63
N GLU A 164 10.07 9.35 2.73
CA GLU A 164 8.63 9.05 2.84
C GLU A 164 7.97 9.63 4.10
N VAL A 165 8.72 9.75 5.20
CA VAL A 165 8.27 10.38 6.45
C VAL A 165 8.35 11.91 6.34
N ALA A 166 9.41 12.45 5.74
CA ALA A 166 9.52 13.87 5.47
C ALA A 166 8.38 14.35 4.55
N PHE A 167 8.02 13.58 3.52
CA PHE A 167 6.86 13.86 2.67
C PHE A 167 5.51 13.65 3.37
N LEU A 168 5.34 12.65 4.25
CA LEU A 168 4.13 12.55 5.08
C LEU A 168 3.87 13.86 5.83
N ILE A 169 4.92 14.42 6.43
CA ILE A 169 4.88 15.64 7.25
C ILE A 169 4.70 16.89 6.37
N TYR A 170 5.41 16.99 5.24
CA TYR A 170 5.46 18.20 4.41
C TYR A 170 4.37 18.27 3.31
N ARG A 171 3.72 17.16 2.95
CA ARG A 171 2.66 17.12 1.91
C ARG A 171 1.51 18.13 2.12
N PRO A 172 1.04 18.44 3.34
CA PRO A 172 0.07 19.53 3.54
C PRO A 172 0.65 20.90 3.17
N VAL A 173 1.93 21.15 3.44
CA VAL A 173 2.62 22.40 3.05
C VAL A 173 2.76 22.49 1.53
N MET A 174 3.05 21.38 0.85
CA MET A 174 3.10 21.32 -0.62
C MET A 174 1.78 21.74 -1.28
N ARG A 175 0.63 21.64 -0.60
CA ARG A 175 -0.68 22.08 -1.11
C ARG A 175 -0.92 23.60 -1.01
N LEU A 176 -0.02 24.36 -0.39
CA LEU A 176 -0.12 25.82 -0.25
C LEU A 176 0.64 26.61 -1.33
N PHE A 177 1.51 25.97 -2.12
CA PHE A 177 2.10 26.61 -3.30
C PHE A 177 0.99 26.94 -4.29
N LYS A 178 0.85 28.22 -4.66
CA LYS A 178 -0.20 28.71 -5.56
C LYS A 178 0.34 29.05 -6.94
N CYS A 179 -0.47 28.80 -7.95
CA CYS A 179 -0.34 29.45 -9.24
C CYS A 179 -0.63 30.96 -9.09
N GLN A 180 0.26 31.82 -9.61
CA GLN A 180 -0.07 33.21 -9.92
C GLN A 180 -0.27 33.34 -11.44
N ARG A 181 -1.19 34.23 -11.84
CA ARG A 181 -1.66 34.37 -13.23
C ARG A 181 -0.51 34.44 -14.25
N ASN A 182 -0.63 33.65 -15.32
CA ASN A 182 0.05 33.78 -16.61
C ASN A 182 1.50 33.26 -16.73
N SER A 183 1.85 32.13 -16.08
CA SER A 183 2.95 31.26 -16.53
C SER A 183 2.63 29.78 -16.30
N ASP A 184 3.17 28.89 -17.12
CA ASP A 184 2.75 27.49 -17.18
C ASP A 184 3.10 26.64 -15.92
N VAL A 185 2.09 25.88 -15.46
CA VAL A 185 2.13 24.68 -14.58
C VAL A 185 2.21 24.89 -13.03
N PHE A 186 1.61 23.92 -12.29
CA PHE A 186 1.60 23.70 -10.82
C PHE A 186 0.75 24.70 -9.99
N TRP A 187 0.10 24.37 -8.86
CA TRP A 187 -0.30 23.13 -8.15
C TRP A 187 -1.40 23.55 -7.12
N PRO A 188 -2.30 22.69 -6.58
CA PRO A 188 -2.70 21.37 -7.05
C PRO A 188 -3.86 21.39 -8.08
N SER A 189 -4.51 22.54 -8.33
CA SER A 189 -5.64 22.65 -9.26
C SER A 189 -5.68 24.00 -10.00
N ASP A 190 -5.90 23.96 -11.31
CA ASP A 190 -6.34 25.10 -12.14
C ASP A 190 -7.82 25.43 -11.80
N SER A 191 -8.08 26.08 -10.65
CA SER A 191 -9.42 26.55 -10.27
C SER A 191 -9.60 28.04 -10.57
N ASP A 192 -10.05 28.36 -11.79
CA ASP A 192 -10.42 29.73 -12.17
C ASP A 192 -11.66 30.22 -11.39
N GLU A 193 -11.52 31.28 -10.61
CA GLU A 193 -12.65 32.12 -10.21
C GLU A 193 -13.11 32.93 -11.44
N ALA A 194 -13.94 32.31 -12.28
CA ALA A 194 -14.45 32.88 -13.51
C ALA A 194 -15.56 33.95 -13.29
N VAL A 195 -15.26 34.99 -12.50
CA VAL A 195 -16.11 36.17 -12.30
C VAL A 195 -15.24 37.44 -12.35
N SER A 196 -15.74 38.50 -12.99
CA SER A 196 -15.11 39.84 -13.08
C SER A 196 -13.88 39.96 -14.01
N ALA A 197 -14.01 39.49 -15.26
CA ALA A 197 -13.13 39.89 -16.35
C ALA A 197 -13.55 41.26 -16.94
N ALA A 198 -13.18 42.36 -16.27
CA ALA A 198 -13.29 43.72 -16.81
C ALA A 198 -12.22 44.64 -16.22
N ASN A 199 -11.56 45.42 -17.08
CA ASN A 199 -10.60 46.51 -16.77
C ASN A 199 -9.32 46.12 -16.00
N ALA A 200 -8.25 45.82 -16.75
CA ALA A 200 -6.87 46.30 -16.45
C ALA A 200 -5.90 45.96 -17.60
N GLU A 201 -5.92 46.73 -18.68
CA GLU A 201 -4.74 46.78 -19.59
C GLU A 201 -3.74 47.79 -19.04
N LYS A 202 -2.51 47.35 -18.68
CA LYS A 202 -1.24 47.95 -19.15
C LYS A 202 0.05 47.39 -18.51
N GLU A 203 1.11 47.57 -19.29
CA GLU A 203 2.53 47.57 -18.93
C GLU A 203 3.17 46.22 -18.53
N SER A 204 4.51 46.17 -18.62
CA SER A 204 5.25 44.99 -19.09
C SER A 204 6.71 44.95 -18.60
N GLU A 205 7.32 43.77 -18.79
CA GLU A 205 8.75 43.42 -18.68
C GLU A 205 9.40 43.16 -17.30
N ARG A 206 9.92 41.92 -17.15
CA ARG A 206 10.96 41.42 -16.23
C ARG A 206 10.53 41.32 -14.74
N SER A 207 10.74 40.22 -14.01
CA SER A 207 11.73 39.12 -14.13
C SER A 207 11.26 37.82 -13.44
N ASP A 208 11.79 36.67 -13.86
CA ASP A 208 11.76 35.34 -13.20
C ASP A 208 10.52 34.99 -12.34
N SER A 209 9.46 34.51 -13.01
CA SER A 209 8.26 33.96 -12.37
C SER A 209 8.55 32.63 -11.64
N SER A 210 8.60 32.66 -10.31
CA SER A 210 8.61 31.46 -9.47
C SER A 210 7.37 31.40 -8.58
N ALA A 211 6.77 30.21 -8.43
CA ALA A 211 5.63 30.03 -7.54
C ALA A 211 6.08 30.06 -6.07
N TYR A 212 5.69 31.10 -5.33
CA TYR A 212 6.05 31.31 -3.92
C TYR A 212 5.00 30.75 -2.95
N LEU A 213 5.45 30.27 -1.79
CA LEU A 213 4.64 30.21 -0.58
C LEU A 213 4.34 31.65 -0.08
N GLN A 214 3.20 32.20 -0.48
CA GLN A 214 2.84 33.58 -0.17
C GLN A 214 2.31 33.74 1.27
N ASP A 215 3.08 34.47 2.07
CA ASP A 215 2.82 34.92 3.45
C ASP A 215 2.60 33.80 4.50
N LEU A 216 3.72 33.30 5.02
CA LEU A 216 3.82 32.51 6.25
C LEU A 216 4.04 33.39 7.50
N GLY A 217 3.76 34.70 7.41
CA GLY A 217 4.09 35.66 8.46
C GLY A 217 5.58 36.02 8.50
N SER A 218 5.90 37.06 9.28
CA SER A 218 7.15 37.83 9.22
C SER A 218 8.45 37.12 9.66
N SER A 219 8.48 35.79 9.78
CA SER A 219 9.59 35.03 10.37
C SER A 219 10.24 33.96 9.48
N ARG A 220 9.71 33.66 8.29
CA ARG A 220 10.36 32.80 7.29
C ARG A 220 10.44 33.49 5.93
N GLN A 221 11.48 33.14 5.17
CA GLN A 221 11.60 33.55 3.76
C GLN A 221 10.57 32.78 2.90
N PRO A 222 10.01 33.38 1.84
CA PRO A 222 9.06 32.71 0.96
C PRO A 222 9.79 31.66 0.10
N ILE A 223 9.65 30.39 0.44
CA ILE A 223 10.19 29.27 -0.33
C ILE A 223 9.48 29.21 -1.69
N SER A 224 10.24 29.10 -2.77
CA SER A 224 9.71 28.87 -4.12
C SER A 224 9.67 27.39 -4.48
N TRP A 225 8.84 27.02 -5.46
CA TRP A 225 8.82 25.66 -5.99
C TRP A 225 10.19 25.20 -6.52
N LYS A 226 11.03 26.13 -7.00
CA LYS A 226 12.39 25.83 -7.46
C LYS A 226 13.30 25.40 -6.31
N ASP A 227 13.25 26.09 -5.18
CA ASP A 227 14.04 25.76 -3.99
C ASP A 227 13.63 24.38 -3.43
N LEU A 228 12.33 24.06 -3.49
CA LEU A 228 11.79 22.75 -3.15
C LEU A 228 12.33 21.64 -4.08
N LEU A 229 12.38 21.89 -5.40
CA LEU A 229 12.98 20.95 -6.36
C LEU A 229 14.50 20.80 -6.18
N ASP A 230 15.21 21.87 -5.83
CA ASP A 230 16.65 21.82 -5.55
C ASP A 230 16.95 21.07 -4.24
N THR A 231 16.14 21.27 -3.19
CA THR A 231 16.14 20.41 -1.99
C THR A 231 15.90 18.95 -2.36
N ILE A 232 14.86 18.65 -3.16
CA ILE A 232 14.53 17.29 -3.59
C ILE A 232 15.71 16.61 -4.33
N LYS A 233 16.46 17.33 -5.17
CA LYS A 233 17.63 16.77 -5.89
C LYS A 233 18.72 16.23 -4.96
N THR A 234 18.80 16.73 -3.72
CA THR A 234 19.77 16.25 -2.72
C THR A 234 19.35 14.94 -2.03
N MET A 235 18.06 14.58 -2.06
CA MET A 235 17.54 13.40 -1.35
C MET A 235 17.92 12.06 -1.98
N LEU A 236 18.16 12.03 -3.30
CA LEU A 236 18.51 10.82 -4.03
C LEU A 236 19.94 10.92 -4.60
N PRO A 237 20.67 9.79 -4.71
CA PRO A 237 21.96 9.77 -5.38
C PRO A 237 21.85 10.30 -6.82
N SER A 238 22.82 11.11 -7.25
CA SER A 238 22.87 11.72 -8.60
C SER A 238 22.67 10.74 -9.77
N LYS A 239 22.98 9.45 -9.56
CA LYS A 239 22.76 8.37 -10.53
C LYS A 239 21.28 8.08 -10.83
N ALA A 240 20.35 8.38 -9.93
CA ALA A 240 18.90 8.16 -10.09
C ALA A 240 18.24 9.22 -10.97
N TRP A 241 18.70 10.48 -10.89
CA TRP A 241 18.22 11.61 -11.70
C TRP A 241 18.56 11.51 -13.20
N ASN A 242 19.30 10.48 -13.62
CA ASN A 242 19.48 10.12 -15.04
C ASN A 242 18.27 9.37 -15.64
N SER A 243 17.31 8.99 -14.81
CA SER A 243 16.14 8.18 -15.16
C SER A 243 14.82 8.80 -14.70
N LEU A 244 14.81 9.49 -13.55
CA LEU A 244 13.66 10.20 -12.98
C LEU A 244 13.93 11.71 -12.99
N SER A 245 12.90 12.55 -13.16
CA SER A 245 13.02 13.99 -12.87
C SER A 245 12.65 14.32 -11.42
N ALA A 246 13.14 15.47 -10.92
CA ALA A 246 12.74 15.99 -9.61
C ALA A 246 11.23 16.32 -9.57
N ASP A 247 10.68 16.80 -10.68
CA ASP A 247 9.26 17.14 -10.84
C ASP A 247 8.34 15.92 -10.78
N LEU A 248 8.77 14.78 -11.34
CA LEU A 248 8.08 13.49 -11.17
C LEU A 248 8.08 13.06 -9.71
N TYR A 249 9.22 13.18 -9.03
CA TYR A 249 9.37 12.79 -7.62
C TYR A 249 8.52 13.68 -6.70
N ALA A 250 8.57 15.00 -6.89
CA ALA A 250 7.75 15.98 -6.19
C ALA A 250 6.24 15.76 -6.45
N THR A 251 5.85 15.55 -7.71
CA THR A 251 4.46 15.29 -8.09
C THR A 251 3.95 13.97 -7.52
N PHE A 252 4.76 12.91 -7.56
CA PHE A 252 4.42 11.65 -6.92
C PHE A 252 4.19 11.86 -5.43
N TRP A 253 5.19 12.29 -4.67
CA TRP A 253 5.09 12.38 -3.21
C TRP A 253 4.09 13.42 -2.69
N GLY A 254 3.83 14.49 -3.46
CA GLY A 254 2.82 15.50 -3.15
C GLY A 254 1.37 15.04 -3.38
N LEU A 255 1.10 14.18 -4.37
CA LEU A 255 -0.26 13.74 -4.69
C LEU A 255 -0.77 12.72 -3.65
N THR A 256 -2.08 12.67 -3.49
CA THR A 256 -2.81 11.67 -2.70
C THR A 256 -3.80 10.91 -3.58
N LEU A 257 -4.44 9.86 -3.04
CA LEU A 257 -5.46 9.09 -3.75
C LEU A 257 -6.65 9.96 -4.22
N TYR A 258 -7.03 10.96 -3.41
CA TYR A 258 -8.05 11.97 -3.74
C TYR A 258 -7.75 12.74 -5.02
N ASP A 259 -6.47 12.99 -5.30
CA ASP A 259 -6.05 13.81 -6.44
C ASP A 259 -6.06 13.02 -7.78
N LEU A 260 -6.31 11.70 -7.73
CA LEU A 260 -6.28 10.81 -8.90
C LEU A 260 -7.58 10.00 -9.12
N HIS A 261 -8.39 9.78 -8.09
CA HIS A 261 -9.55 8.91 -8.15
C HIS A 261 -10.78 9.54 -7.48
N VAL A 262 -11.95 9.37 -8.10
CA VAL A 262 -13.26 9.76 -7.57
C VAL A 262 -14.08 8.49 -7.30
N PRO A 263 -14.45 8.17 -6.04
CA PRO A 263 -15.19 6.97 -5.68
C PRO A 263 -16.69 7.17 -5.96
N LYS A 264 -17.06 7.35 -7.23
CA LYS A 264 -18.43 7.74 -7.65
C LYS A 264 -19.50 6.82 -7.05
N SER A 265 -19.29 5.51 -7.13
CA SER A 265 -20.18 4.49 -6.56
C SER A 265 -20.42 4.63 -5.05
N ARG A 266 -19.43 5.12 -4.29
CA ARG A 266 -19.55 5.36 -2.84
C ARG A 266 -20.34 6.64 -2.55
N TYR A 267 -20.10 7.70 -3.32
CA TYR A 267 -20.91 8.92 -3.27
C TYR A 267 -22.38 8.63 -3.64
N GLU A 268 -22.62 7.96 -4.77
CA GLU A 268 -23.94 7.56 -5.24
C GLU A 268 -24.69 6.69 -4.21
N PHE A 269 -24.02 5.70 -3.63
CA PHE A 269 -24.58 4.84 -2.59
C PHE A 269 -24.99 5.63 -1.33
N GLU A 270 -24.12 6.51 -0.83
CA GLU A 270 -24.40 7.28 0.38
C GLU A 270 -25.46 8.36 0.13
N ILE A 271 -25.47 9.01 -1.03
CA ILE A 271 -26.53 9.94 -1.46
C ILE A 271 -27.89 9.22 -1.55
N ALA A 272 -27.94 8.03 -2.17
CA ALA A 272 -29.15 7.20 -2.23
C ALA A 272 -29.65 6.78 -0.83
N LYS A 273 -28.72 6.50 0.09
CA LYS A 273 -29.00 6.21 1.50
C LYS A 273 -29.55 7.43 2.26
N GLN A 274 -29.06 8.64 1.99
CA GLN A 274 -29.66 9.87 2.54
C GLN A 274 -31.07 10.13 1.95
N HIS A 275 -31.30 9.92 0.66
CA HIS A 275 -32.64 9.97 0.05
C HIS A 275 -33.62 8.96 0.68
N ALA A 276 -33.18 7.73 0.93
CA ALA A 276 -33.99 6.71 1.60
C ALA A 276 -34.35 7.13 3.04
N ALA A 277 -33.41 7.75 3.77
CA ALA A 277 -33.67 8.28 5.12
C ALA A 277 -34.66 9.46 5.12
N LEU A 278 -34.64 10.33 4.11
CA LEU A 278 -35.66 11.38 3.93
C LEU A 278 -37.05 10.77 3.72
N LYS A 279 -37.19 9.80 2.81
CA LYS A 279 -38.46 9.12 2.52
C LYS A 279 -39.03 8.43 3.77
N ALA A 280 -38.17 7.75 4.53
CA ALA A 280 -38.57 7.07 5.78
C ALA A 280 -39.05 8.05 6.87
N LEU A 281 -38.58 9.31 6.89
CA LEU A 281 -39.09 10.34 7.82
C LEU A 281 -40.46 10.90 7.41
N GLU A 282 -40.79 10.87 6.11
CA GLU A 282 -42.07 11.33 5.57
C GLU A 282 -43.18 10.29 5.75
N GLU A 283 -42.83 9.00 5.76
CA GLU A 283 -43.74 7.87 6.01
C GLU A 283 -44.15 7.73 7.50
N LEU A 284 -43.58 8.52 8.41
CA LEU A 284 -43.92 8.51 9.85
C LEU A 284 -45.27 9.20 10.14
N SER A 285 -46.21 8.44 10.72
CA SER A 285 -47.57 8.88 11.03
C SER A 285 -47.74 9.63 12.37
N ASP A 286 -46.71 9.70 13.22
CA ASP A 286 -46.77 10.41 14.51
C ASP A 286 -46.81 11.94 14.31
N ASN A 287 -48.03 12.48 14.39
CA ASN A 287 -48.32 13.91 14.23
C ASN A 287 -48.37 14.69 15.56
N SER A 288 -47.75 14.18 16.63
CA SER A 288 -47.51 14.98 17.83
C SER A 288 -46.57 16.17 17.53
N SER A 289 -46.74 17.29 18.23
CA SER A 289 -45.95 18.52 17.97
C SER A 289 -44.45 18.33 18.24
N SER A 290 -44.10 17.47 19.20
CA SER A 290 -42.73 17.01 19.46
C SER A 290 -42.16 16.15 18.32
N ALA A 291 -42.96 15.22 17.76
CA ALA A 291 -42.54 14.43 16.60
C ALA A 291 -42.40 15.29 15.34
N ILE A 292 -43.31 16.23 15.09
CA ILE A 292 -43.24 17.16 13.94
C ILE A 292 -41.98 18.03 14.03
N THR A 293 -41.71 18.64 15.19
CA THR A 293 -40.51 19.49 15.37
C THR A 293 -39.20 18.68 15.30
N LYS A 294 -39.19 17.45 15.81
CA LYS A 294 -38.05 16.52 15.62
C LYS A 294 -37.87 16.15 14.14
N ARG A 295 -38.93 15.70 13.46
CA ARG A 295 -38.90 15.32 12.03
C ARG A 295 -38.40 16.46 11.15
N LYS A 296 -38.83 17.71 11.41
CA LYS A 296 -38.31 18.89 10.69
C LYS A 296 -36.79 19.03 10.86
N LYS A 297 -36.28 18.97 12.10
CA LYS A 297 -34.85 19.12 12.42
C LYS A 297 -33.98 17.96 11.92
N ASP A 298 -34.53 16.76 11.85
CA ASP A 298 -33.84 15.59 11.29
C ASP A 298 -33.84 15.64 9.75
N LYS A 299 -34.93 16.09 9.11
CA LYS A 299 -34.98 16.37 7.67
C LYS A 299 -34.02 17.48 7.24
N GLU A 300 -33.96 18.58 7.98
CA GLU A 300 -33.00 19.68 7.76
C GLU A 300 -31.55 19.17 7.77
N ARG A 301 -31.17 18.35 8.76
CA ARG A 301 -29.82 17.76 8.85
C ARG A 301 -29.48 16.80 7.71
N ILE A 302 -30.45 15.98 7.29
CA ILE A 302 -30.21 15.04 6.19
C ILE A 302 -30.09 15.79 4.87
N GLN A 303 -30.88 16.84 4.65
CA GLN A 303 -30.73 17.73 3.49
C GLN A 303 -29.36 18.41 3.48
N GLU A 304 -28.92 19.01 4.59
CA GLU A 304 -27.56 19.58 4.73
C GLU A 304 -26.44 18.56 4.39
N SER A 305 -26.64 17.28 4.73
CA SER A 305 -25.68 16.22 4.41
C SER A 305 -25.72 15.78 2.94
N LEU A 306 -26.91 15.79 2.34
CA LEU A 306 -27.15 15.40 0.95
C LEU A 306 -26.62 16.48 0.00
N ASP A 307 -26.95 17.74 0.26
CA ASP A 307 -26.45 18.90 -0.48
C ASP A 307 -24.91 18.91 -0.46
N ARG A 308 -24.33 18.68 0.73
CA ARG A 308 -22.87 18.64 0.89
C ARG A 308 -22.22 17.50 0.11
N LEU A 309 -22.76 16.27 0.17
CA LEU A 309 -22.24 15.13 -0.59
C LEU A 309 -22.30 15.38 -2.10
N THR A 310 -23.41 15.92 -2.60
CA THR A 310 -23.59 16.24 -4.02
C THR A 310 -22.58 17.30 -4.48
N MET A 311 -22.39 18.37 -3.70
CA MET A 311 -21.38 19.39 -3.99
C MET A 311 -19.93 18.87 -3.83
N GLU A 312 -19.67 17.95 -2.89
CA GLU A 312 -18.36 17.31 -2.73
C GLU A 312 -18.02 16.43 -3.95
N LEU A 313 -18.96 15.61 -4.42
CA LEU A 313 -18.78 14.81 -5.64
C LEU A 313 -18.44 15.69 -6.85
N GLN A 314 -19.21 16.75 -7.11
CA GLN A 314 -18.95 17.63 -8.25
C GLN A 314 -17.56 18.28 -8.16
N ARG A 315 -17.21 18.89 -7.02
CA ARG A 315 -15.87 19.50 -6.84
C ARG A 315 -14.74 18.48 -6.95
N HIS A 316 -14.97 17.23 -6.55
CA HIS A 316 -13.98 16.16 -6.63
C HIS A 316 -13.76 15.72 -8.09
N GLU A 317 -14.81 15.63 -8.89
CA GLU A 317 -14.71 15.40 -10.34
C GLU A 317 -14.00 16.54 -11.09
N GLU A 318 -14.33 17.78 -10.76
CA GLU A 318 -13.66 18.98 -11.28
C GLU A 318 -12.16 18.98 -10.91
N HIS A 319 -11.84 18.67 -9.64
CA HIS A 319 -10.46 18.58 -9.13
C HIS A 319 -9.64 17.50 -9.84
N VAL A 320 -10.11 16.25 -9.89
CA VAL A 320 -9.38 15.15 -10.56
C VAL A 320 -9.23 15.41 -12.06
N THR A 321 -10.21 16.07 -12.70
CA THR A 321 -10.10 16.52 -14.10
C THR A 321 -9.03 17.61 -14.26
N SER A 322 -8.95 18.55 -13.32
CA SER A 322 -7.93 19.60 -13.26
C SER A 322 -6.52 19.04 -13.08
N VAL A 323 -6.33 18.15 -12.09
CA VAL A 323 -5.07 17.42 -11.89
C VAL A 323 -4.70 16.65 -13.15
N ARG A 324 -5.61 15.86 -13.73
CA ARG A 324 -5.32 15.08 -14.95
C ARG A 324 -4.90 15.96 -16.13
N ARG A 325 -5.54 17.14 -16.32
CA ARG A 325 -5.13 18.13 -17.35
C ARG A 325 -3.70 18.62 -17.12
N ARG A 326 -3.34 18.91 -15.88
CA ARG A 326 -1.97 19.28 -15.50
C ARG A 326 -0.98 18.14 -15.77
N LEU A 327 -1.26 16.91 -15.34
CA LEU A 327 -0.38 15.76 -15.56
C LEU A 327 -0.14 15.47 -17.06
N ILE A 328 -1.13 15.74 -17.94
CA ILE A 328 -0.96 15.65 -19.40
C ILE A 328 0.11 16.63 -19.93
N ARG A 329 0.24 17.83 -19.35
CA ARG A 329 1.25 18.83 -19.74
C ARG A 329 2.66 18.42 -19.31
N GLU A 330 2.79 17.78 -18.15
CA GLU A 330 4.09 17.48 -17.52
C GLU A 330 4.72 16.14 -17.94
N LYS A 331 3.91 15.15 -18.30
CA LYS A 331 4.35 13.75 -18.49
C LYS A 331 5.60 13.56 -19.35
N ASP A 332 5.84 14.44 -20.32
CA ASP A 332 6.91 14.33 -21.30
C ASP A 332 8.29 14.75 -20.77
N THR A 333 8.35 15.38 -19.58
CA THR A 333 9.61 15.75 -18.89
C THR A 333 9.96 14.83 -17.71
N TRP A 334 9.04 13.95 -17.30
CA TRP A 334 9.16 13.15 -16.07
C TRP A 334 10.22 12.04 -16.10
N LEU A 335 10.49 11.47 -17.26
CA LEU A 335 11.40 10.33 -17.44
C LEU A 335 12.38 10.57 -18.59
N SER A 336 13.61 10.05 -18.45
CA SER A 336 14.69 10.23 -19.43
C SER A 336 15.12 8.90 -20.10
N SER A 337 15.61 8.99 -21.34
CA SER A 337 16.00 7.82 -22.15
C SER A 337 17.30 7.14 -21.68
N CYS A 338 17.19 6.32 -20.62
CA CYS A 338 18.29 5.51 -20.12
C CYS A 338 18.75 4.45 -21.15
N PRO A 339 20.04 4.04 -21.20
CA PRO A 339 20.48 2.88 -21.98
C PRO A 339 19.87 1.54 -21.53
N ASP A 340 19.60 1.40 -20.23
CA ASP A 340 19.04 0.19 -19.63
C ASP A 340 17.51 0.30 -19.46
N THR A 341 16.79 -0.60 -20.12
CA THR A 341 15.33 -0.78 -20.06
C THR A 341 14.81 -1.03 -18.64
N LEU A 342 15.54 -1.77 -17.82
CA LEU A 342 15.12 -2.12 -16.48
C LEU A 342 15.35 -0.96 -15.52
N LYS A 343 16.43 -0.20 -15.70
CA LYS A 343 16.84 0.84 -14.75
C LYS A 343 15.79 1.91 -14.47
N ILE A 344 15.04 2.38 -15.47
CA ILE A 344 13.98 3.40 -15.25
C ILE A 344 12.89 2.85 -14.34
N ASN A 345 12.37 1.66 -14.64
CA ASN A 345 11.34 1.01 -13.83
C ASN A 345 11.86 0.54 -12.47
N MET A 346 13.13 0.14 -12.36
CA MET A 346 13.78 -0.22 -11.10
C MET A 346 13.95 0.98 -10.18
N GLU A 347 14.50 2.10 -10.65
CA GLU A 347 14.65 3.31 -9.83
C GLU A 347 13.27 3.89 -9.48
N PHE A 348 12.28 3.89 -10.38
CA PHE A 348 10.92 4.32 -10.02
C PHE A 348 10.28 3.39 -8.98
N LEU A 349 10.48 2.08 -9.10
CA LEU A 349 9.98 1.12 -8.11
C LEU A 349 10.68 1.28 -6.75
N GLN A 350 12.00 1.44 -6.74
CA GLN A 350 12.82 1.49 -5.52
C GLN A 350 12.76 2.85 -4.80
N ARG A 351 12.67 3.97 -5.52
CA ARG A 351 12.71 5.33 -4.95
C ARG A 351 11.33 5.92 -4.67
N CYS A 352 10.29 5.45 -5.37
CA CYS A 352 8.94 6.01 -5.28
C CYS A 352 7.92 4.96 -4.82
N ILE A 353 7.70 3.92 -5.63
CA ILE A 353 6.56 3.02 -5.44
C ILE A 353 6.68 2.16 -4.19
N PHE A 354 7.83 1.49 -3.95
CA PHE A 354 7.96 0.58 -2.81
C PHE A 354 7.93 1.29 -1.44
N PRO A 355 8.74 2.34 -1.17
CA PRO A 355 8.69 3.05 0.11
C PRO A 355 7.32 3.67 0.40
N ARG A 356 6.53 3.95 -0.65
CA ARG A 356 5.17 4.47 -0.50
C ARG A 356 4.10 3.38 -0.38
N CYS A 357 4.20 2.28 -1.12
CA CYS A 357 3.17 1.24 -1.09
C CYS A 357 3.18 0.41 0.20
N THR A 358 4.29 0.40 0.94
CA THR A 358 4.34 -0.14 2.31
C THR A 358 3.92 0.88 3.37
N PHE A 359 3.72 2.15 3.01
CA PHE A 359 3.55 3.24 3.97
C PHE A 359 2.14 3.35 4.57
N SER A 360 1.09 3.16 3.78
CA SER A 360 -0.29 3.09 4.28
C SER A 360 -1.20 2.33 3.31
N MET A 361 -2.36 1.86 3.78
CA MET A 361 -3.33 1.18 2.89
C MET A 361 -3.87 2.10 1.77
N PRO A 362 -4.23 3.37 2.01
CA PRO A 362 -4.52 4.33 0.94
C PRO A 362 -3.33 4.59 0.01
N ASP A 363 -2.09 4.65 0.53
CA ASP A 363 -0.89 4.86 -0.29
C ASP A 363 -0.57 3.65 -1.19
N ALA A 364 -0.89 2.43 -0.75
CA ALA A 364 -0.78 1.21 -1.57
C ALA A 364 -1.72 1.26 -2.80
N VAL A 365 -2.97 1.72 -2.61
CA VAL A 365 -3.91 1.92 -3.72
C VAL A 365 -3.48 3.09 -4.60
N TYR A 366 -3.05 4.21 -4.01
CA TYR A 366 -2.49 5.35 -4.74
C TYR A 366 -1.34 4.94 -5.67
N CYS A 367 -0.41 4.08 -5.22
CA CYS A 367 0.71 3.64 -6.05
C CYS A 367 0.23 2.90 -7.31
N ALA A 368 -0.76 2.02 -7.19
CA ALA A 368 -1.35 1.33 -8.34
C ALA A 368 -2.12 2.29 -9.27
N VAL A 369 -2.88 3.23 -8.69
CA VAL A 369 -3.62 4.27 -9.45
C VAL A 369 -2.65 5.22 -10.17
N PHE A 370 -1.52 5.59 -9.58
CA PHE A 370 -0.51 6.43 -10.22
C PHE A 370 0.22 5.69 -11.36
N VAL A 371 0.55 4.40 -11.18
CA VAL A 371 1.08 3.54 -12.26
C VAL A 371 0.10 3.42 -13.43
N ASN A 372 -1.19 3.24 -13.15
CA ASN A 372 -2.24 3.22 -14.17
C ASN A 372 -2.47 4.61 -14.81
N THR A 373 -2.20 5.68 -14.07
CA THR A 373 -2.21 7.05 -14.57
C THR A 373 -1.05 7.28 -15.55
N LEU A 374 0.20 6.98 -15.18
CA LEU A 374 1.38 7.01 -16.08
C LEU A 374 1.14 6.22 -17.37
N HIS A 375 0.56 5.03 -17.24
CA HIS A 375 0.16 4.20 -18.38
C HIS A 375 -0.87 4.92 -19.26
N SER A 376 -2.03 5.32 -18.70
CA SER A 376 -3.15 5.90 -19.46
C SER A 376 -2.88 7.29 -20.04
N LEU A 377 -1.90 8.03 -19.49
CA LEU A 377 -1.40 9.28 -20.04
C LEU A 377 -0.46 9.09 -21.24
N GLY A 378 0.02 7.87 -21.47
CA GLY A 378 1.05 7.59 -22.46
C GLY A 378 2.38 8.27 -22.12
N THR A 379 2.75 8.31 -20.82
CA THR A 379 4.02 8.90 -20.35
C THR A 379 5.21 8.30 -21.12
N PRO A 380 6.07 9.12 -21.77
CA PRO A 380 7.25 8.63 -22.45
C PRO A 380 8.17 7.83 -21.54
N PHE A 381 8.82 6.83 -22.12
CA PHE A 381 9.75 5.91 -21.48
C PHE A 381 9.22 5.02 -20.33
N PHE A 382 8.03 5.27 -19.77
CA PHE A 382 7.42 4.38 -18.79
C PHE A 382 6.92 3.10 -19.47
N ASN A 383 7.58 1.96 -19.23
CA ASN A 383 7.17 0.67 -19.78
C ASN A 383 6.36 -0.12 -18.74
N THR A 384 5.03 -0.10 -18.89
CA THR A 384 4.05 -0.72 -17.97
C THR A 384 4.26 -2.24 -17.84
N VAL A 385 4.52 -2.94 -18.95
CA VAL A 385 4.74 -4.41 -18.92
C VAL A 385 6.00 -4.73 -18.11
N ASN A 386 7.10 -4.02 -18.36
CA ASN A 386 8.36 -4.22 -17.65
C ASN A 386 8.29 -3.75 -16.18
N HIS A 387 7.41 -2.81 -15.83
CA HIS A 387 7.19 -2.44 -14.42
C HIS A 387 6.57 -3.61 -13.64
N ILE A 388 5.53 -4.24 -14.20
CA ILE A 388 4.86 -5.40 -13.60
C ILE A 388 5.81 -6.62 -13.59
N ASP A 389 6.60 -6.83 -14.65
CA ASP A 389 7.59 -7.92 -14.67
C ASP A 389 8.72 -7.70 -13.66
N VAL A 390 9.27 -6.50 -13.53
CA VAL A 390 10.26 -6.16 -12.50
C VAL A 390 9.71 -6.44 -11.11
N LEU A 391 8.51 -5.95 -10.80
CA LEU A 391 7.83 -6.19 -9.53
C LEU A 391 7.73 -7.70 -9.24
N ILE A 392 7.10 -8.47 -10.12
CA ILE A 392 6.75 -9.88 -9.88
C ILE A 392 7.96 -10.81 -9.99
N CYS A 393 8.83 -10.59 -10.97
CA CYS A 393 9.92 -11.52 -11.30
C CYS A 393 11.20 -11.25 -10.52
N LYS A 394 11.48 -9.98 -10.18
CA LYS A 394 12.72 -9.56 -9.50
C LYS A 394 12.53 -9.24 -8.02
N THR A 395 11.62 -8.32 -7.66
CA THR A 395 11.67 -7.69 -6.33
C THR A 395 10.69 -8.27 -5.30
N LEU A 396 9.54 -8.80 -5.72
CA LEU A 396 8.46 -9.22 -4.81
C LEU A 396 8.89 -10.24 -3.76
N GLN A 397 9.81 -11.16 -4.09
CA GLN A 397 10.30 -12.14 -3.11
C GLN A 397 11.14 -11.49 -1.98
N PRO A 398 12.25 -10.76 -2.27
CA PRO A 398 12.93 -9.94 -1.26
C PRO A 398 12.01 -9.02 -0.45
N MET A 399 11.03 -8.37 -1.09
CA MET A 399 10.08 -7.50 -0.40
C MET A 399 9.24 -8.26 0.64
N ILE A 400 8.73 -9.46 0.32
CA ILE A 400 8.01 -10.33 1.28
C ILE A 400 8.91 -10.73 2.47
N CYS A 401 10.21 -10.95 2.22
CA CYS A 401 11.16 -11.36 3.26
C CYS A 401 11.56 -10.21 4.21
N CYS A 402 11.62 -8.97 3.71
CA CYS A 402 12.10 -7.81 4.48
C CYS A 402 11.00 -7.01 5.19
N CYS A 403 9.75 -7.04 4.71
CA CYS A 403 8.65 -6.24 5.26
C CYS A 403 8.16 -6.72 6.64
N THR A 404 7.56 -5.80 7.41
CA THR A 404 6.71 -6.15 8.57
C THR A 404 5.38 -6.80 8.16
N GLU A 405 4.60 -7.24 9.16
CA GLU A 405 3.26 -7.81 8.96
C GLU A 405 2.28 -6.82 8.32
N TYR A 406 2.37 -5.53 8.69
CA TYR A 406 1.50 -4.50 8.11
C TYR A 406 2.02 -4.04 6.75
N GLU A 407 3.33 -3.85 6.60
CA GLU A 407 3.94 -3.50 5.31
C GLU A 407 3.64 -4.54 4.21
N VAL A 408 3.77 -5.84 4.51
CA VAL A 408 3.41 -6.88 3.53
C VAL A 408 1.90 -6.96 3.28
N GLY A 409 1.08 -6.57 4.27
CA GLY A 409 -0.36 -6.38 4.11
C GLY A 409 -0.71 -5.29 3.09
N ARG A 410 0.03 -4.17 3.11
CA ARG A 410 -0.11 -3.03 2.19
C ARG A 410 0.48 -3.34 0.81
N LEU A 411 1.67 -3.96 0.75
CA LEU A 411 2.26 -4.52 -0.47
C LEU A 411 1.30 -5.50 -1.16
N GLY A 412 0.61 -6.33 -0.37
CA GLY A 412 -0.44 -7.23 -0.85
C GLY A 412 -1.63 -6.50 -1.48
N ARG A 413 -2.01 -5.32 -0.96
CA ARG A 413 -3.05 -4.49 -1.58
C ARG A 413 -2.58 -3.81 -2.87
N PHE A 414 -1.34 -3.32 -2.92
CA PHE A 414 -0.74 -2.81 -4.15
C PHE A 414 -0.69 -3.88 -5.24
N LEU A 415 -0.18 -5.09 -4.91
CA LEU A 415 -0.16 -6.23 -5.82
C LEU A 415 -1.57 -6.68 -6.26
N TYR A 416 -2.56 -6.63 -5.37
CA TYR A 416 -3.96 -6.90 -5.70
C TYR A 416 -4.48 -5.96 -6.80
N GLU A 417 -4.32 -4.64 -6.65
CA GLU A 417 -4.78 -3.67 -7.66
C GLU A 417 -3.99 -3.81 -8.98
N THR A 418 -2.67 -4.01 -8.92
CA THR A 418 -1.84 -4.27 -10.11
C THR A 418 -2.30 -5.53 -10.87
N LEU A 419 -2.57 -6.62 -10.16
CA LEU A 419 -3.09 -7.86 -10.75
C LEU A 419 -4.50 -7.69 -11.30
N LYS A 420 -5.38 -6.97 -10.59
CA LYS A 420 -6.75 -6.64 -11.02
C LYS A 420 -6.75 -5.89 -12.35
N THR A 421 -5.86 -4.91 -12.53
CA THR A 421 -5.67 -4.22 -13.82
C THR A 421 -5.14 -5.16 -14.91
N ALA A 422 -4.12 -5.97 -14.60
CA ALA A 422 -3.59 -6.94 -15.58
C ALA A 422 -4.63 -8.00 -16.00
N TYR A 423 -5.49 -8.46 -15.09
CA TYR A 423 -6.60 -9.37 -15.39
C TYR A 423 -7.71 -8.70 -16.19
N TYR A 424 -8.00 -7.41 -15.95
CA TYR A 424 -8.95 -6.63 -16.77
C TYR A 424 -8.50 -6.57 -18.23
N TRP A 425 -7.24 -6.20 -18.50
CA TRP A 425 -6.67 -6.19 -19.84
C TRP A 425 -6.53 -7.59 -20.48
N LYS A 426 -6.53 -8.67 -19.68
CA LYS A 426 -6.54 -10.06 -20.16
C LYS A 426 -7.98 -10.59 -20.41
N GLY A 427 -9.00 -9.88 -19.94
CA GLY A 427 -10.38 -10.36 -19.96
C GLY A 427 -11.05 -10.30 -21.33
N ASP A 428 -10.66 -9.33 -22.16
CA ASP A 428 -11.28 -9.03 -23.45
C ASP A 428 -10.24 -8.38 -24.39
N GLU A 429 -10.10 -8.92 -25.60
CA GLU A 429 -9.17 -8.44 -26.64
C GLU A 429 -9.51 -7.01 -27.11
N SER A 430 -10.79 -6.64 -27.11
CA SER A 430 -11.25 -5.29 -27.47
C SER A 430 -10.93 -4.24 -26.40
N ILE A 431 -10.83 -4.64 -25.14
CA ILE A 431 -10.34 -3.79 -24.04
C ILE A 431 -8.83 -3.62 -24.17
N TYR A 432 -8.10 -4.71 -24.45
CA TYR A 432 -6.66 -4.68 -24.66
C TYR A 432 -6.25 -3.75 -25.81
N GLU A 433 -6.83 -3.90 -27.00
CA GLU A 433 -6.43 -3.08 -28.16
C GLU A 433 -6.83 -1.60 -28.00
N ARG A 434 -7.93 -1.31 -27.28
CA ARG A 434 -8.36 0.06 -26.94
C ARG A 434 -7.39 0.75 -25.96
N GLU A 435 -6.94 0.05 -24.92
CA GLU A 435 -6.25 0.67 -23.78
C GLU A 435 -4.76 0.38 -23.70
N CYS A 436 -4.31 -0.76 -24.22
CA CYS A 436 -2.90 -1.17 -24.23
C CYS A 436 -2.27 -1.10 -25.62
N GLY A 437 -3.00 -1.51 -26.66
CA GLY A 437 -2.47 -1.82 -28.00
C GLY A 437 -1.60 -0.72 -28.62
N ASN A 438 -1.97 0.55 -28.47
CA ASN A 438 -1.21 1.69 -29.00
C ASN A 438 -0.20 2.31 -28.01
N MET A 439 -0.31 2.01 -26.72
CA MET A 439 0.36 2.79 -25.66
C MET A 439 1.89 2.55 -25.62
N PRO A 440 2.70 3.59 -25.33
CA PRO A 440 4.16 3.43 -25.22
C PRO A 440 4.56 2.45 -24.11
N GLY A 441 3.71 2.29 -23.08
CA GLY A 441 3.88 1.32 -22.00
C GLY A 441 3.91 -0.15 -22.43
N PHE A 442 3.48 -0.45 -23.66
CA PHE A 442 3.48 -1.79 -24.26
C PHE A 442 4.45 -1.91 -25.45
N ALA A 443 5.32 -0.91 -25.68
CA ALA A 443 6.37 -1.00 -26.69
C ALA A 443 7.48 -1.99 -26.27
N VAL A 444 7.85 -2.91 -27.18
CA VAL A 444 8.98 -3.85 -26.97
C VAL A 444 10.29 -3.09 -26.74
N TYR A 445 10.50 -2.01 -27.49
CA TYR A 445 11.62 -1.07 -27.33
C TYR A 445 11.09 0.34 -27.05
N TYR A 446 10.75 0.63 -25.78
CA TYR A 446 10.22 1.92 -25.29
C TYR A 446 10.98 3.18 -25.76
N ARG A 447 12.27 3.04 -26.12
CA ARG A 447 13.14 4.12 -26.63
C ARG A 447 12.72 4.62 -28.01
N TYR A 448 11.95 3.83 -28.76
CA TYR A 448 11.48 4.14 -30.11
C TYR A 448 9.94 4.21 -30.11
N PRO A 449 9.32 5.39 -30.29
CA PRO A 449 7.85 5.53 -30.29
C PRO A 449 7.15 4.60 -31.29
N ASN A 450 7.81 4.29 -32.41
CA ASN A 450 7.33 3.41 -33.47
C ASN A 450 7.73 1.94 -33.29
N SER A 451 8.27 1.55 -32.13
CA SER A 451 8.53 0.14 -31.80
C SER A 451 7.24 -0.68 -31.92
N GLN A 452 7.37 -1.92 -32.41
CA GLN A 452 6.33 -2.93 -32.27
C GLN A 452 5.84 -2.98 -30.81
N ARG A 453 4.53 -3.11 -30.67
CA ARG A 453 3.82 -3.24 -29.39
C ARG A 453 3.62 -4.72 -29.07
N VAL A 454 3.57 -5.04 -27.78
CA VAL A 454 3.20 -6.38 -27.31
C VAL A 454 1.76 -6.66 -27.78
N THR A 455 1.55 -7.74 -28.52
CA THR A 455 0.20 -8.13 -28.98
C THR A 455 -0.59 -8.82 -27.86
N TYR A 456 -1.92 -8.85 -27.94
CA TYR A 456 -2.76 -9.53 -26.94
C TYR A 456 -2.32 -10.97 -26.64
N GLY A 457 -2.04 -11.78 -27.68
CA GLY A 457 -1.51 -13.14 -27.52
C GLY A 457 -0.13 -13.21 -26.86
N GLN A 458 0.73 -12.20 -27.04
CA GLN A 458 2.00 -12.08 -26.31
C GLN A 458 1.77 -11.66 -24.85
N PHE A 459 0.83 -10.75 -24.59
CA PHE A 459 0.44 -10.34 -23.23
C PHE A 459 -0.11 -11.51 -22.42
N ILE A 460 -0.94 -12.38 -23.01
CA ILE A 460 -1.41 -13.62 -22.36
C ILE A 460 -0.24 -14.54 -22.00
N LYS A 461 0.74 -14.72 -22.90
CA LYS A 461 1.98 -15.49 -22.63
C LYS A 461 2.82 -14.87 -21.49
N VAL A 462 2.80 -13.54 -21.31
CA VAL A 462 3.48 -12.84 -20.21
C VAL A 462 2.70 -12.98 -18.89
N HIS A 463 1.39 -12.73 -18.90
CA HIS A 463 0.52 -12.85 -17.73
C HIS A 463 0.54 -14.26 -17.12
N TRP A 464 0.56 -15.29 -17.98
CA TRP A 464 0.72 -16.68 -17.53
C TRP A 464 2.03 -16.90 -16.75
N LYS A 465 3.16 -16.36 -17.24
CA LYS A 465 4.46 -16.43 -16.56
C LYS A 465 4.43 -15.70 -15.21
N TRP A 466 3.80 -14.53 -15.13
CA TRP A 466 3.62 -13.81 -13.86
C TRP A 466 2.83 -14.63 -12.84
N SER A 467 1.69 -15.21 -13.24
CA SER A 467 0.88 -16.08 -12.39
C SER A 467 1.69 -17.29 -11.86
N GLN A 468 2.48 -17.93 -12.74
CA GLN A 468 3.40 -19.00 -12.35
C GLN A 468 4.52 -18.53 -11.41
N ARG A 469 5.09 -17.34 -11.62
CA ARG A 469 6.17 -16.79 -10.79
C ARG A 469 5.68 -16.44 -9.39
N ILE A 470 4.49 -15.84 -9.25
CA ILE A 470 3.83 -15.60 -7.96
C ILE A 470 3.55 -16.94 -7.26
N THR A 471 3.03 -17.94 -7.98
CA THR A 471 2.81 -19.28 -7.44
C THR A 471 4.12 -19.86 -6.89
N ARG A 472 5.22 -19.79 -7.65
CA ARG A 472 6.50 -20.35 -7.25
C ARG A 472 7.11 -19.63 -6.05
N LEU A 473 7.12 -18.30 -6.03
CA LEU A 473 7.73 -17.55 -4.91
C LEU A 473 6.90 -17.69 -3.61
N LEU A 474 5.57 -17.69 -3.69
CA LEU A 474 4.73 -17.94 -2.50
C LEU A 474 4.94 -19.36 -1.96
N ILE A 475 5.08 -20.35 -2.83
CA ILE A 475 5.45 -21.71 -2.41
C ILE A 475 6.83 -21.71 -1.71
N GLN A 476 7.81 -20.96 -2.20
CA GLN A 476 9.14 -20.89 -1.59
C GLN A 476 9.07 -20.26 -0.18
N CYS A 477 8.38 -19.13 0.00
CA CYS A 477 8.23 -18.50 1.32
C CYS A 477 7.39 -19.35 2.29
N LEU A 478 6.34 -20.03 1.81
CA LEU A 478 5.52 -20.98 2.60
C LEU A 478 6.24 -22.31 2.92
N GLU A 479 7.44 -22.55 2.38
CA GLU A 479 8.31 -23.68 2.73
C GLU A 479 9.60 -23.26 3.46
N SER A 480 9.74 -21.97 3.78
CA SER A 480 10.90 -21.45 4.51
C SER A 480 10.99 -22.01 5.93
N THR A 481 12.19 -22.00 6.50
CA THR A 481 12.39 -22.14 7.96
C THR A 481 11.98 -20.87 8.70
N GLU A 482 12.06 -19.72 8.03
CA GLU A 482 11.94 -18.42 8.68
C GLU A 482 10.48 -18.05 8.95
N TYR A 483 10.20 -17.79 10.23
CA TYR A 483 8.87 -17.47 10.74
C TYR A 483 8.24 -16.28 10.00
N MET A 484 9.00 -15.21 9.79
CA MET A 484 8.51 -14.01 9.10
C MET A 484 8.17 -14.31 7.62
N GLU A 485 8.98 -15.08 6.90
CA GLU A 485 8.71 -15.39 5.49
C GLU A 485 7.42 -16.21 5.32
N MET A 486 7.21 -17.22 6.16
CA MET A 486 5.96 -18.00 6.17
C MET A 486 4.75 -17.12 6.50
N ARG A 487 4.87 -16.27 7.54
CA ARG A 487 3.81 -15.39 8.02
C ARG A 487 3.44 -14.32 6.98
N ASN A 488 4.44 -13.66 6.42
CA ASN A 488 4.29 -12.62 5.42
C ASN A 488 3.69 -13.18 4.11
N ALA A 489 4.06 -14.40 3.71
CA ALA A 489 3.45 -15.07 2.56
C ALA A 489 1.97 -15.43 2.78
N LEU A 490 1.56 -15.82 3.99
CA LEU A 490 0.15 -16.02 4.33
C LEU A 490 -0.65 -14.71 4.32
N ILE A 491 -0.07 -13.62 4.86
CA ILE A 491 -0.70 -12.29 4.84
C ILE A 491 -0.86 -11.79 3.40
N LEU A 492 0.19 -11.84 2.58
CA LEU A 492 0.14 -11.43 1.17
C LEU A 492 -0.91 -12.25 0.39
N LEU A 493 -0.91 -13.58 0.56
CA LEU A 493 -1.86 -14.47 -0.10
C LEU A 493 -3.31 -14.20 0.33
N THR A 494 -3.53 -13.79 1.58
CA THR A 494 -4.86 -13.32 2.06
C THR A 494 -5.29 -12.03 1.36
N LYS A 495 -4.38 -11.08 1.12
CA LYS A 495 -4.73 -9.80 0.48
C LYS A 495 -4.98 -9.92 -1.03
N ILE A 496 -4.37 -10.90 -1.72
CA ILE A 496 -4.58 -11.15 -3.16
C ILE A 496 -5.61 -12.25 -3.48
N SER A 497 -6.20 -12.91 -2.48
CA SER A 497 -7.03 -14.12 -2.65
C SER A 497 -8.31 -13.93 -3.47
N SER A 498 -8.71 -12.70 -3.76
CA SER A 498 -9.87 -12.34 -4.61
C SER A 498 -9.51 -12.10 -6.09
N VAL A 499 -8.21 -12.10 -6.45
CA VAL A 499 -7.73 -12.11 -7.86
C VAL A 499 -6.79 -13.27 -8.19
N PHE A 500 -6.14 -13.87 -7.19
CA PHE A 500 -5.16 -14.94 -7.35
C PHE A 500 -5.42 -16.08 -6.35
N PRO A 501 -5.09 -17.35 -6.64
CA PRO A 501 -4.61 -17.91 -7.91
C PRO A 501 -5.74 -18.02 -8.96
N VAL A 502 -5.35 -18.26 -10.22
CA VAL A 502 -6.32 -18.37 -11.34
C VAL A 502 -6.29 -19.74 -12.01
N THR A 503 -5.12 -20.38 -12.16
CA THR A 503 -5.08 -21.75 -12.69
C THR A 503 -5.28 -22.78 -11.58
N ARG A 504 -6.06 -23.84 -11.85
CA ARG A 504 -6.37 -24.93 -10.89
C ARG A 504 -5.10 -25.55 -10.30
N LYS A 505 -4.08 -25.71 -11.13
CA LYS A 505 -2.75 -26.23 -10.78
C LYS A 505 -2.05 -25.39 -9.72
N SER A 506 -2.06 -24.06 -9.86
CA SER A 506 -1.52 -23.14 -8.86
C SER A 506 -2.36 -23.16 -7.57
N GLY A 507 -3.69 -23.18 -7.69
CA GLY A 507 -4.61 -23.30 -6.55
C GLY A 507 -4.35 -24.53 -5.68
N ILE A 508 -4.35 -25.71 -6.29
CA ILE A 508 -4.13 -27.00 -5.60
C ILE A 508 -2.74 -27.05 -4.94
N ASN A 509 -1.70 -26.52 -5.59
CA ASN A 509 -0.35 -26.47 -5.03
C ASN A 509 -0.26 -25.56 -3.80
N LEU A 510 -0.95 -24.41 -3.82
CA LEU A 510 -1.02 -23.50 -2.66
C LEU A 510 -1.88 -24.08 -1.53
N GLU A 511 -3.04 -24.66 -1.84
CA GLU A 511 -3.87 -25.39 -0.86
C GLU A 511 -3.06 -26.46 -0.12
N LYS A 512 -2.30 -27.29 -0.85
CA LYS A 512 -1.47 -28.36 -0.25
C LYS A 512 -0.40 -27.80 0.70
N ARG A 513 0.16 -26.63 0.39
CA ARG A 513 1.21 -25.99 1.20
C ARG A 513 0.62 -25.32 2.44
N VAL A 514 -0.47 -24.57 2.29
CA VAL A 514 -1.22 -23.96 3.38
C VAL A 514 -1.79 -25.03 4.33
N ALA A 515 -2.28 -26.16 3.81
CA ALA A 515 -2.76 -27.28 4.62
C ALA A 515 -1.68 -27.91 5.52
N LYS A 516 -0.40 -27.91 5.10
CA LYS A 516 0.72 -28.34 5.96
C LYS A 516 0.93 -27.37 7.14
N ILE A 517 0.77 -26.06 6.91
CA ILE A 517 0.93 -25.03 7.94
C ILE A 517 -0.23 -25.02 8.94
N LYS A 518 -1.43 -25.51 8.55
CA LYS A 518 -2.53 -25.76 9.51
C LYS A 518 -2.22 -26.82 10.58
N SER A 519 -1.15 -27.61 10.40
CA SER A 519 -0.60 -28.55 11.38
C SER A 519 0.78 -28.13 11.93
N ASP A 520 1.18 -26.87 11.72
CA ASP A 520 2.38 -26.30 12.35
C ASP A 520 2.10 -26.00 13.82
N GLU A 521 3.02 -26.23 14.76
CA GLU A 521 2.78 -26.03 16.20
C GLU A 521 2.40 -24.58 16.57
N ARG A 522 2.78 -23.59 15.75
CA ARG A 522 2.58 -22.16 16.01
C ARG A 522 1.13 -21.74 15.73
N GLU A 523 0.32 -21.63 16.78
CA GLU A 523 -1.11 -21.25 16.72
C GLU A 523 -1.40 -20.02 15.84
N ASP A 524 -0.56 -18.99 15.90
CA ASP A 524 -0.76 -17.77 15.11
C ASP A 524 -0.52 -17.96 13.60
N LEU A 525 0.23 -18.98 13.21
CA LEU A 525 0.31 -19.47 11.83
C LEU A 525 -0.86 -20.41 11.49
N LYS A 526 -1.32 -21.28 12.42
CA LYS A 526 -2.52 -22.12 12.22
C LYS A 526 -3.75 -21.28 11.89
N VAL A 527 -3.93 -20.15 12.59
CA VAL A 527 -5.02 -19.19 12.37
C VAL A 527 -4.92 -18.55 10.98
N LEU A 528 -3.77 -17.98 10.62
CA LEU A 528 -3.56 -17.38 9.29
C LEU A 528 -3.73 -18.40 8.17
N ALA A 529 -3.15 -19.60 8.30
CA ALA A 529 -3.29 -20.68 7.32
C ALA A 529 -4.75 -21.18 7.20
N THR A 530 -5.53 -21.11 8.27
CA THR A 530 -6.97 -21.41 8.23
C THR A 530 -7.76 -20.35 7.48
N GLY A 531 -7.46 -19.06 7.70
CA GLY A 531 -8.05 -17.96 6.93
C GLY A 531 -7.71 -18.04 5.44
N VAL A 532 -6.42 -18.25 5.10
CA VAL A 532 -5.97 -18.45 3.72
C VAL A 532 -6.64 -19.65 3.07
N ALA A 533 -6.78 -20.78 3.78
CA ALA A 533 -7.46 -21.96 3.24
C ALA A 533 -8.94 -21.70 2.92
N ALA A 534 -9.65 -20.93 3.77
CA ALA A 534 -11.02 -20.53 3.50
C ALA A 534 -11.13 -19.58 2.29
N ALA A 535 -10.20 -18.63 2.17
CA ALA A 535 -10.14 -17.70 1.04
C ALA A 535 -9.83 -18.39 -0.30
N LEU A 536 -8.88 -19.34 -0.31
CA LEU A 536 -8.59 -20.21 -1.47
C LEU A 536 -9.80 -21.06 -1.84
N ALA A 537 -10.48 -21.66 -0.86
CA ALA A 537 -11.69 -22.46 -1.09
C ALA A 537 -12.85 -21.62 -1.66
N SER A 538 -13.00 -20.37 -1.22
CA SER A 538 -13.97 -19.42 -1.77
C SER A 538 -13.67 -19.07 -3.23
N ARG A 539 -12.40 -18.90 -3.61
CA ARG A 539 -12.00 -18.67 -5.02
C ARG A 539 -12.09 -19.92 -5.90
N LYS A 540 -11.99 -21.12 -5.33
CA LYS A 540 -11.88 -22.40 -6.04
C LYS A 540 -12.82 -22.60 -7.25
N PRO A 541 -14.10 -22.17 -7.24
CA PRO A 541 -14.99 -22.29 -8.40
C PRO A 541 -14.53 -21.49 -9.63
N SER A 542 -13.80 -20.38 -9.46
CA SER A 542 -13.29 -19.53 -10.56
C SER A 542 -11.93 -19.96 -11.10
N TRP A 543 -11.37 -21.09 -10.64
CA TRP A 543 -10.11 -21.60 -11.17
C TRP A 543 -10.30 -22.27 -12.53
N VAL A 544 -9.48 -21.85 -13.49
CA VAL A 544 -9.46 -22.33 -14.87
C VAL A 544 -8.34 -23.35 -15.13
N THR A 545 -8.41 -24.07 -16.23
CA THR A 545 -7.28 -24.90 -16.74
C THR A 545 -6.15 -24.03 -17.29
N ASP A 546 -4.97 -24.62 -17.55
CA ASP A 546 -3.85 -23.87 -18.18
C ASP A 546 -4.26 -23.52 -19.64
N GLU A 547 -5.07 -24.36 -20.28
CA GLU A 547 -5.67 -24.23 -21.61
C GLU A 547 -6.69 -23.07 -21.67
N GLU A 548 -7.69 -23.06 -20.78
CA GLU A 548 -8.67 -21.99 -20.63
C GLU A 548 -8.01 -20.65 -20.31
N PHE A 549 -6.98 -20.63 -19.45
CA PHE A 549 -6.21 -19.41 -19.19
C PHE A 549 -5.57 -18.88 -20.47
N GLY A 550 -5.02 -19.78 -21.29
CA GLY A 550 -4.30 -19.45 -22.51
C GLY A 550 -5.17 -18.97 -23.67
N MET A 551 -6.47 -19.31 -23.69
CA MET A 551 -7.43 -18.86 -24.72
C MET A 551 -6.91 -19.11 -26.15
N GLY A 552 -6.28 -20.27 -26.38
CA GLY A 552 -5.65 -20.64 -27.66
C GLY A 552 -4.25 -20.04 -27.91
N TYR A 553 -3.84 -19.00 -27.18
CA TYR A 553 -2.55 -18.33 -27.34
C TYR A 553 -1.38 -19.00 -26.60
N LEU A 554 -1.61 -20.00 -25.73
CA LEU A 554 -0.53 -20.76 -25.09
C LEU A 554 -0.18 -22.03 -25.87
N GLU A 555 1.07 -22.10 -26.35
CA GLU A 555 1.70 -23.33 -26.84
C GLU A 555 2.02 -24.26 -25.66
N LEU A 556 0.98 -24.86 -25.08
CA LEU A 556 1.13 -25.89 -24.07
C LEU A 556 1.74 -27.13 -24.75
N LYS A 557 3.00 -27.41 -24.40
CA LYS A 557 3.76 -28.55 -24.94
C LYS A 557 3.13 -29.86 -24.47
N LEU A 558 2.18 -30.36 -25.27
CA LEU A 558 1.52 -31.65 -25.09
C LEU A 558 2.59 -32.71 -24.80
N ALA A 559 2.43 -33.41 -23.67
CA ALA A 559 3.24 -34.58 -23.39
C ALA A 559 2.97 -35.61 -24.49
N ALA A 560 3.99 -35.99 -25.25
CA ALA A 560 3.83 -36.95 -26.33
C ALA A 560 3.20 -38.25 -25.79
N PRO A 561 2.15 -38.78 -26.44
CA PRO A 561 1.54 -40.03 -26.00
C PRO A 561 2.61 -41.14 -26.00
N PRO A 562 2.59 -42.07 -25.02
CA PRO A 562 3.58 -43.14 -24.95
C PRO A 562 3.46 -44.00 -26.21
N ALA A 563 4.49 -43.93 -27.06
CA ALA A 563 4.48 -44.57 -28.38
C ALA A 563 4.31 -46.09 -28.24
N SER A 564 3.16 -46.59 -28.69
CA SER A 564 2.89 -48.02 -28.81
C SER A 564 3.86 -48.63 -29.82
N LYS A 565 4.69 -49.57 -29.38
CA LYS A 565 5.60 -50.32 -30.25
C LYS A 565 4.79 -51.28 -31.13
N SER A 566 4.44 -50.84 -32.35
CA SER A 566 4.09 -51.76 -33.44
C SER A 566 5.37 -52.23 -34.14
N SER A 567 5.39 -53.49 -34.56
CA SER A 567 6.57 -54.16 -35.13
C SER A 567 6.74 -53.81 -36.61
N THR A 568 7.93 -53.35 -37.00
CA THR A 568 8.35 -53.28 -38.40
C THR A 568 8.59 -54.69 -38.96
N VAL A 569 8.01 -54.96 -40.14
CA VAL A 569 8.35 -56.10 -40.99
C VAL A 569 9.00 -55.54 -42.26
N ASN A 570 10.09 -56.15 -42.71
CA ASN A 570 10.90 -55.65 -43.82
C ASN A 570 10.26 -55.90 -45.19
N SER A 571 10.49 -54.99 -46.14
CA SER A 571 10.57 -55.30 -47.58
C SER A 571 11.39 -54.27 -48.36
N VAL A 572 12.67 -54.62 -48.60
CA VAL A 572 13.39 -54.60 -49.90
C VAL A 572 13.34 -53.33 -50.80
N ALA A 573 14.53 -52.89 -51.26
CA ALA A 573 14.75 -51.82 -52.25
C ALA A 573 14.50 -52.32 -53.71
N ILE A 574 14.79 -51.68 -54.86
CA ILE A 574 15.99 -50.91 -55.30
C ILE A 574 15.56 -49.82 -56.37
N PRO A 575 16.39 -49.21 -57.28
CA PRO A 575 16.41 -47.73 -57.38
C PRO A 575 16.16 -47.12 -58.78
N ASN A 576 16.15 -45.78 -58.86
CA ASN A 576 16.81 -44.91 -59.87
C ASN A 576 16.37 -43.42 -59.67
N GLY A 577 17.12 -42.37 -60.02
CA GLY A 577 18.55 -42.32 -60.40
C GLY A 577 18.91 -41.28 -61.47
N SER A 578 19.28 -40.03 -61.11
CA SER A 578 19.98 -39.07 -61.98
C SER A 578 20.49 -37.80 -61.25
N GLY A 579 21.74 -37.38 -61.52
CA GLY A 579 22.32 -36.05 -61.20
C GLY A 579 22.34 -35.13 -62.43
N PRO A 580 23.27 -34.14 -62.62
CA PRO A 580 24.52 -33.78 -61.89
C PRO A 580 24.39 -32.44 -61.09
N SER A 581 25.28 -31.99 -60.16
CA SER A 581 26.76 -31.75 -60.15
C SER A 581 27.20 -30.49 -60.94
N VAL A 582 28.22 -29.68 -60.57
CA VAL A 582 29.25 -29.72 -59.47
C VAL A 582 29.07 -28.45 -58.58
N SER A 583 29.97 -27.60 -58.00
CA SER A 583 31.41 -27.41 -57.59
C SER A 583 31.48 -26.06 -56.83
N GLN A 584 32.43 -25.59 -55.99
CA GLN A 584 33.59 -26.01 -55.16
C GLN A 584 33.94 -24.77 -54.25
N GLY A 585 34.84 -24.73 -53.24
CA GLY A 585 35.78 -25.69 -52.66
C GLY A 585 36.48 -25.13 -51.38
N GLU A 586 37.42 -25.89 -50.80
CA GLU A 586 38.21 -25.65 -49.56
C GLU A 586 39.72 -25.37 -49.90
N PRO A 587 40.77 -25.27 -49.00
CA PRO A 587 40.89 -25.70 -47.58
C PRO A 587 41.81 -24.84 -46.63
N VAL A 588 42.27 -25.46 -45.52
CA VAL A 588 43.42 -25.14 -44.60
C VAL A 588 43.07 -24.37 -43.30
N ALA A 589 43.64 -24.67 -42.10
CA ALA A 589 43.81 -25.93 -41.32
C ALA A 589 44.51 -25.62 -39.95
N GLN A 590 44.55 -26.61 -39.03
CA GLN A 590 45.13 -26.63 -37.66
C GLN A 590 44.23 -26.09 -36.52
N GLY A 591 44.09 -26.72 -35.33
CA GLY A 591 44.27 -28.16 -34.99
C GLY A 591 45.08 -28.48 -33.72
N ARG A 592 44.40 -28.86 -32.61
CA ARG A 592 44.94 -29.76 -31.55
C ARG A 592 43.84 -30.35 -30.63
N THR A 593 44.09 -31.53 -30.07
CA THR A 593 43.15 -32.39 -29.29
C THR A 593 43.88 -33.21 -28.20
N VAL A 594 43.15 -34.10 -27.48
CA VAL A 594 43.60 -35.08 -26.45
C VAL A 594 43.89 -34.46 -25.05
N ALA A 595 43.52 -35.02 -23.88
CA ALA A 595 42.81 -36.26 -23.46
C ALA A 595 41.59 -35.90 -22.55
N ALA A 596 40.62 -36.73 -22.14
CA ALA A 596 40.37 -38.19 -22.04
C ALA A 596 40.89 -38.93 -20.77
N GLY A 597 39.97 -39.48 -19.95
CA GLY A 597 40.27 -40.36 -18.79
C GLY A 597 38.99 -40.99 -18.17
N ARG A 598 39.05 -42.28 -17.79
CA ARG A 598 37.95 -43.09 -17.19
C ARG A 598 38.50 -44.06 -16.13
N VAL A 599 37.83 -44.17 -14.97
CA VAL A 599 37.71 -45.35 -14.06
C VAL A 599 36.35 -45.14 -13.33
N ALA A 600 35.36 -46.04 -13.29
CA ALA A 600 35.15 -47.19 -12.37
C ALA A 600 35.44 -46.87 -10.88
N ASP A 601 34.73 -47.36 -9.86
CA ASP A 601 33.59 -48.30 -9.71
C ASP A 601 32.55 -47.68 -8.73
N GLY A 602 31.39 -48.25 -8.37
CA GLY A 602 30.83 -49.57 -8.66
C GLY A 602 30.46 -50.34 -7.38
N LYS A 603 29.30 -50.05 -6.77
CA LYS A 603 28.62 -51.03 -5.91
C LYS A 603 27.09 -50.95 -6.02
N LEU A 604 26.47 -52.12 -6.15
CA LEU A 604 25.05 -52.37 -6.12
C LEU A 604 24.74 -53.24 -4.89
N ASP A 605 23.56 -53.09 -4.27
CA ASP A 605 22.90 -54.17 -3.55
C ASP A 605 21.37 -53.99 -3.60
N ARG A 606 20.65 -55.11 -3.48
CA ARG A 606 19.18 -55.31 -3.59
C ARG A 606 18.83 -56.56 -2.76
N PRO A 607 17.54 -56.89 -2.57
CA PRO A 607 16.38 -56.04 -2.25
C PRO A 607 15.83 -56.46 -0.86
N ASP A 608 14.62 -56.04 -0.49
CA ASP A 608 13.63 -57.04 -0.04
C ASP A 608 12.18 -56.55 -0.23
N SER A 609 11.20 -57.45 -0.08
CA SER A 609 9.79 -57.21 -0.39
C SER A 609 8.83 -57.89 0.59
N SER A 610 7.87 -57.12 1.11
CA SER A 610 6.67 -57.70 1.75
C SER A 610 5.47 -56.74 1.71
N LEU A 611 4.43 -57.14 0.97
CA LEU A 611 3.04 -56.79 1.30
C LEU A 611 2.48 -57.93 2.16
N PRO A 612 1.51 -57.65 3.05
CA PRO A 612 0.20 -58.16 2.68
C PRO A 612 -0.97 -57.16 2.79
N LYS A 613 -1.87 -57.41 1.84
CA LYS A 613 -3.25 -56.99 1.58
C LYS A 613 -4.24 -57.05 2.77
N PRO A 614 -5.52 -56.62 2.57
CA PRO A 614 -6.33 -55.94 3.59
C PRO A 614 -7.40 -56.84 4.20
N ASP A 615 -8.33 -56.23 4.95
CA ASP A 615 -9.62 -56.83 5.29
C ASP A 615 -10.81 -55.92 4.93
N LEU A 616 -12.03 -56.49 4.93
CA LEU A 616 -13.24 -55.92 4.36
C LEU A 616 -14.41 -55.96 5.36
N GLY A 617 -15.23 -54.90 5.42
CA GLY A 617 -16.49 -54.95 6.17
C GLY A 617 -17.13 -53.59 6.44
N SER A 618 -18.40 -53.31 6.21
CA SER A 618 -19.40 -53.72 5.20
C SER A 618 -20.75 -53.17 5.68
N VAL A 619 -21.41 -52.37 4.83
CA VAL A 619 -22.89 -52.25 4.75
C VAL A 619 -23.67 -51.76 5.99
N LYS A 620 -24.28 -50.57 5.86
CA LYS A 620 -25.77 -50.47 5.89
C LYS A 620 -26.29 -49.25 5.14
N GLN A 621 -27.44 -49.42 4.48
CA GLN A 621 -28.13 -48.39 3.67
C GLN A 621 -29.41 -47.91 4.35
N LYS A 622 -29.75 -46.63 4.16
CA LYS A 622 -31.09 -46.03 3.97
C LYS A 622 -30.90 -44.52 3.72
N GLY A 623 -31.64 -43.82 2.84
CA GLY A 623 -32.59 -44.27 1.82
C GLY A 623 -33.85 -43.40 1.78
N SER A 624 -34.02 -42.58 0.72
CA SER A 624 -35.20 -41.71 0.42
C SER A 624 -35.52 -40.61 1.46
N GLN A 625 -36.19 -39.49 1.16
CA GLN A 625 -36.71 -38.91 -0.10
C GLN A 625 -36.78 -37.36 -0.02
N SER A 626 -37.05 -36.68 -1.14
CA SER A 626 -37.13 -35.21 -1.25
C SER A 626 -38.49 -34.62 -0.81
N ILE A 627 -38.50 -33.34 -0.41
CA ILE A 627 -39.65 -32.40 -0.51
C ILE A 627 -39.10 -30.95 -0.48
N ASN A 628 -39.84 -30.00 -1.07
CA ASN A 628 -39.47 -28.58 -1.17
C ASN A 628 -39.68 -27.80 0.14
N GLY A 629 -38.94 -26.70 0.31
CA GLY A 629 -39.21 -25.67 1.31
C GLY A 629 -38.21 -24.52 1.24
N LEU A 630 -38.64 -23.35 0.76
CA LEU A 630 -37.93 -22.09 0.97
C LEU A 630 -38.37 -21.51 2.30
N ASP A 631 -37.44 -21.00 3.11
CA ASP A 631 -37.59 -19.65 3.65
C ASP A 631 -36.27 -19.08 4.18
N VAL A 632 -36.17 -17.74 4.24
CA VAL A 632 -34.98 -17.02 4.70
C VAL A 632 -35.30 -16.28 5.99
N GLN A 633 -34.59 -16.59 7.08
CA GLN A 633 -34.62 -15.76 8.29
C GLN A 633 -33.20 -15.45 8.81
N SER A 634 -32.99 -14.17 9.08
CA SER A 634 -31.77 -13.60 9.64
C SER A 634 -31.70 -13.80 11.15
N VAL A 635 -30.57 -14.31 11.65
CA VAL A 635 -30.30 -14.38 13.10
C VAL A 635 -29.31 -13.29 13.48
N LEU A 636 -29.80 -12.30 14.23
CA LEU A 636 -28.96 -11.33 14.96
C LEU A 636 -28.38 -12.01 16.21
N PHE A 637 -27.08 -11.83 16.46
CA PHE A 637 -26.48 -12.16 17.75
C PHE A 637 -26.25 -10.88 18.56
N SER A 638 -26.71 -10.90 19.81
CA SER A 638 -26.63 -9.79 20.76
C SER A 638 -25.35 -9.81 21.59
N ALA A 639 -24.88 -8.63 21.99
CA ALA A 639 -23.79 -8.49 22.95
C ALA A 639 -24.29 -8.65 24.40
N PRO A 640 -23.51 -9.24 25.32
CA PRO A 640 -23.90 -9.39 26.72
C PRO A 640 -23.70 -8.08 27.49
N GLN A 641 -24.68 -7.73 28.33
CA GLN A 641 -24.51 -6.79 29.44
C GLN A 641 -24.13 -7.57 30.71
N SER A 642 -23.47 -6.90 31.66
CA SER A 642 -23.15 -7.46 32.99
C SER A 642 -23.52 -6.43 34.07
N ASP A 643 -24.51 -6.78 34.90
CA ASP A 643 -25.09 -5.87 35.89
C ASP A 643 -24.24 -5.65 37.14
N THR A 644 -24.52 -4.54 37.83
CA THR A 644 -23.94 -4.19 39.14
C THR A 644 -24.99 -4.38 40.25
N PRO A 645 -24.66 -5.04 41.38
CA PRO A 645 -25.47 -5.00 42.59
C PRO A 645 -24.89 -4.02 43.64
N SER A 646 -25.77 -3.43 44.46
CA SER A 646 -25.43 -2.29 45.34
C SER A 646 -25.25 -2.65 46.82
N GLN A 647 -24.36 -1.88 47.47
CA GLN A 647 -24.33 -1.46 48.90
C GLN A 647 -25.01 -2.32 49.99
N LYS A 648 -24.21 -2.63 51.03
CA LYS A 648 -24.63 -2.51 52.45
C LYS A 648 -23.52 -1.85 53.27
N GLN A 649 -23.90 -1.13 54.32
CA GLN A 649 -23.01 -0.51 55.31
C GLN A 649 -22.75 -1.45 56.50
N VAL A 650 -21.68 -1.20 57.29
CA VAL A 650 -21.75 -0.94 58.75
C VAL A 650 -20.33 -0.71 59.35
N ASP A 651 -20.24 0.32 60.20
CA ASP A 651 -19.29 0.68 61.27
C ASP A 651 -17.77 0.93 61.08
N ASP A 652 -17.28 1.82 61.96
CA ASP A 652 -15.94 2.37 62.14
C ASP A 652 -14.93 1.43 62.85
N SER A 653 -13.61 1.66 62.66
CA SER A 653 -12.72 2.03 63.79
C SER A 653 -11.34 2.58 63.35
N MET A 654 -10.72 3.32 64.27
CA MET A 654 -9.58 4.24 64.18
C MET A 654 -8.16 3.69 63.82
N CYS A 655 -7.24 4.67 63.69
CA CYS A 655 -5.82 4.64 64.11
C CYS A 655 -4.68 4.29 63.13
N ARG A 656 -4.26 5.33 62.39
CA ARG A 656 -2.90 5.92 62.28
C ARG A 656 -1.69 5.08 61.77
N PRO A 657 -0.63 5.75 61.25
CA PRO A 657 0.44 5.11 60.48
C PRO A 657 1.65 4.68 61.31
N LEU A 658 2.59 3.98 60.65
CA LEU A 658 3.94 3.68 61.13
C LEU A 658 4.96 4.20 60.09
N GLU A 659 6.01 4.87 60.57
CA GLU A 659 7.01 5.56 59.74
C GLU A 659 8.28 4.71 59.49
N GLU A 660 9.11 5.22 58.58
CA GLU A 660 10.56 4.99 58.38
C GLU A 660 11.21 3.64 58.72
N SER A 661 11.97 3.13 57.73
CA SER A 661 13.40 2.90 58.00
C SER A 661 14.25 3.41 56.84
N THR A 662 15.30 4.15 57.15
CA THR A 662 16.19 4.81 56.18
C THR A 662 17.49 4.02 56.00
N ILE A 663 17.94 3.84 54.75
CA ILE A 663 19.34 3.53 54.45
C ILE A 663 19.86 4.53 53.41
N LYS A 664 20.76 5.41 53.85
CA LYS A 664 21.57 6.26 52.96
C LYS A 664 22.94 5.62 52.75
N ALA A 665 23.37 5.56 51.49
CA ALA A 665 24.79 5.51 51.11
C ALA A 665 24.98 6.52 49.96
N ALA A 666 26.14 7.18 49.89
CA ALA A 666 26.35 8.32 48.99
C ALA A 666 27.82 8.51 48.59
N SER A 667 28.06 9.41 47.60
CA SER A 667 29.36 9.74 46.97
C SER A 667 29.92 8.65 46.05
N LYS A 668 30.66 8.92 44.97
CA LYS A 668 31.17 10.16 44.32
C LYS A 668 30.78 10.11 42.83
N MET A 669 30.41 11.19 42.12
CA MET A 669 31.08 12.47 41.82
C MET A 669 32.21 12.37 40.78
N SER A 670 31.98 13.04 39.64
CA SER A 670 32.91 13.49 38.58
C SER A 670 33.57 12.48 37.62
N GLY A 671 33.58 12.84 36.33
CA GLY A 671 34.19 12.11 35.23
C GLY A 671 33.78 12.66 33.87
N GLU A 672 34.24 13.87 33.53
CA GLU A 672 34.18 14.36 32.14
C GLU A 672 35.22 13.62 31.29
N LEU A 673 34.87 13.23 30.07
CA LEU A 673 35.82 12.84 29.03
C LEU A 673 35.25 13.18 27.66
N GLU A 674 36.09 13.72 26.79
CA GLU A 674 35.76 14.28 25.48
C GLU A 674 36.57 13.54 24.38
N TYR A 675 36.14 13.69 23.11
CA TYR A 675 36.77 13.16 21.89
C TYR A 675 36.77 11.63 21.67
N GLY A 676 36.59 11.24 20.40
CA GLY A 676 36.62 9.84 19.95
C GLY A 676 35.79 9.57 18.68
N GLY A 677 35.95 10.39 17.64
CA GLY A 677 35.17 10.24 16.40
C GLY A 677 35.89 9.45 15.31
N GLU A 678 35.35 8.29 14.92
CA GLU A 678 35.75 7.55 13.71
C GLU A 678 34.54 7.32 12.79
N ARG A 679 34.64 7.79 11.55
CA ARG A 679 33.70 7.43 10.47
C ARG A 679 34.17 6.13 9.82
N LEU A 680 33.37 5.08 9.92
CA LEU A 680 33.52 3.88 9.09
C LEU A 680 32.55 3.92 7.91
N GLU A 681 33.03 4.34 6.74
CA GLU A 681 32.27 4.26 5.48
C GLU A 681 32.19 2.81 4.99
N ALA A 682 31.12 2.10 5.35
CA ALA A 682 30.84 0.75 4.89
C ALA A 682 30.03 0.76 3.58
N GLY A 683 30.71 0.95 2.45
CA GLY A 683 30.09 0.97 1.11
C GLY A 683 29.60 -0.41 0.64
N TYR A 684 28.33 -0.73 0.87
CA TYR A 684 27.70 -1.97 0.40
C TYR A 684 27.02 -1.83 -0.97
N GLY A 685 27.70 -2.27 -2.03
CA GLY A 685 27.07 -2.56 -3.32
C GLY A 685 26.46 -3.96 -3.34
N TRP A 686 25.21 -4.09 -3.80
CA TRP A 686 24.51 -5.37 -3.97
C TRP A 686 23.99 -5.53 -5.41
N PHE A 687 23.79 -6.79 -5.82
CA PHE A 687 23.47 -7.24 -7.18
C PHE A 687 21.96 -7.45 -7.43
#